data_AF-L0IH60-F1
#
_entry.id   AF-L0IH60-F1
#
_cell.length_a   1.000
_cell.length_b   1.000
_cell.length_c   1.000
_cell.angle_alpha   90.00
_cell.angle_beta   90.00
_cell.angle_gamma   90.00
#
_symmetry.space_group_name_H-M   'P 1'
#
loop_
_entity.id
_entity.type
_entity.pdbx_description
1 polymer ?
#
loop_
_entity_poly.entity_id
_entity_poly.type
_entity_poly.pdbx_seq_one_letter_code
_entity_poly.pdbx_strand_id
1 'polypeptide(L)'
;MCGELPCARDVASTLNCADTRDEAFSQLNDLSISNADFDTHCVTELVQTLTAYLDIQNQFHRQTIWISLQSLAEAYPDVVAEHISDVLTAVPHHDDLYLEHLGKLLEPVLEQGVDLSETVNRRYAKSLRQAESKVCRRVAVDLFRQFGTYEDFKILEEMAEYETGVRSDRAGEGLEMALDRAVSVLQKGDETAITNSDIVPIIRHVSYTYPSWLEDNVDELIDLLGKSQADIAIVALSGIAQGTGLISQTVTDRLVSAVKVDGDTILESGDRDGEELPLRRAEDALEALIEANKTEECSAYLVSKADEWLTADSVRLHEHALTQLRVLAERDPDTVQEHVEEITTIAEGGGEEGSLAGEVLSRYGQAQSDDTVSYLQQLLNAHQEGSVIGYLAKAVNCLQYRPTGETSYQSLSIDEAGDRALANVGDTVYEGQTLPIVWPAYEPRVAVLLALELALRSLDEGSDVIVFSPGGGNHWGNKGDLRDEFANYGLVVSEEFPPVPLPDIVPHARIDDGSIVPMSDGIADVRVVFSKRFAELQDLDAPDTVLLNLAARTKGTFEEGIDELLEEYEDASISPLYSNYTKHEFEERRAPRYGPPRDLDEADTLPGIDALEAATDRDHNQPEFAGNFSSWFDRATDAQDIRVVGVDDGGLLEYLEPGYEASSALREYDENRAAGRIFSRQLMFERLPVPADRYNEWVRCQRDGYFGPRTLNALIDKLEERADDIIGRPAIAGKLFETTDALRRAREHIGKKNPLYEELTNRLEESLADERRVAVFLPKETWRRAVQEIVTSDGVVTPSDMEDDRVVFVSPDSARDLGHRDQMFVIGPQRPQYAGFYVHPMVDETVVLTYRGKWSWMIERDASRFVESTNAAAPGLDYSPYAPPRVEVDGHAEAEPTTETEVTETGKSDTLEPGERSSVEPDRAPSGEADRKELADLFDQARPIDYQSGGLSRYDEHERSKVKIETADGQTFTRRDRVMRRRSSPSSEEDRYHWVSPHSLREGDQVAIIDKDVFERRWDEWLSDVYEEEHGETSTFEDLTIWYESLRDILSRLATSSGIEDLTHPEVGRKITSSVDKIEREPSTVWNWFESAAEADNCLGPARDPSLTIGPRRAEDIAALGESFDIEELTGENALRIEESMSRVRRTNMKQGHDFRAEVKAEMNSLEDNEIRDNAATYEVASVTEL
;
A
#
# COMPACT_ATOMS: atom_id res chain seq x y z
N MET A 1 32.32 116.61 3.15
CA MET A 1 30.95 116.17 3.42
C MET A 1 31.04 114.67 3.59
N CYS A 2 30.71 114.15 4.77
CA CYS A 2 30.58 112.70 4.97
C CYS A 2 29.37 112.24 4.18
N GLY A 3 29.58 111.57 3.05
CA GLY A 3 28.51 110.85 2.37
C GLY A 3 28.20 109.61 3.20
N GLU A 4 26.93 109.43 3.54
CA GLU A 4 26.44 108.16 4.09
C GLU A 4 26.85 107.05 3.10
N LEU A 5 27.45 105.98 3.62
CA LEU A 5 27.76 104.79 2.81
C LEU A 5 26.45 104.30 2.17
N PRO A 6 26.43 103.99 0.87
CA PRO A 6 25.22 103.54 0.19
C PRO A 6 24.69 102.26 0.88
N CYS A 7 23.37 102.19 1.12
CA CYS A 7 22.80 100.97 1.71
C CYS A 7 22.83 99.83 0.68
N ALA A 8 22.82 98.57 1.12
CA ALA A 8 22.87 97.40 0.24
C ALA A 8 21.78 97.42 -0.87
N ARG A 9 20.63 98.03 -0.58
CA ARG A 9 19.55 98.28 -1.55
C ARG A 9 19.92 99.31 -2.61
N ASP A 10 20.62 100.38 -2.25
CA ASP A 10 21.10 101.38 -3.22
C ASP A 10 22.06 100.72 -4.20
N VAL A 11 22.97 99.87 -3.72
CA VAL A 11 23.93 99.11 -4.53
C VAL A 11 23.21 98.13 -5.46
N ALA A 12 22.23 97.39 -4.95
CA ALA A 12 21.37 96.50 -5.74
C ALA A 12 20.60 97.27 -6.84
N SER A 13 20.03 98.43 -6.51
CA SER A 13 19.33 99.28 -7.48
C SER A 13 20.27 99.84 -8.56
N THR A 14 21.51 100.16 -8.19
CA THR A 14 22.54 100.66 -9.12
C THR A 14 23.01 99.55 -10.07
N LEU A 15 23.19 98.32 -9.58
CA LEU A 15 23.54 97.15 -10.42
C LEU A 15 22.51 96.86 -11.52
N ASN A 16 21.22 97.05 -11.22
CA ASN A 16 20.12 96.83 -12.15
C ASN A 16 20.03 97.90 -13.25
N CYS A 17 20.70 99.04 -13.10
CA CYS A 17 20.74 100.10 -14.10
C CYS A 17 21.94 99.93 -15.05
N ALA A 18 21.67 99.73 -16.35
CA ALA A 18 22.71 99.47 -17.35
C ALA A 18 23.77 100.59 -17.46
N ASP A 19 23.38 101.85 -17.24
CA ASP A 19 24.25 103.02 -17.39
C ASP A 19 25.17 103.25 -16.17
N THR A 20 24.87 102.64 -15.02
CA THR A 20 25.60 102.83 -13.74
C THR A 20 26.22 101.54 -13.21
N ARG A 21 26.12 100.44 -13.96
CA ARG A 21 26.58 99.11 -13.55
C ARG A 21 28.08 99.03 -13.23
N ASP A 22 28.93 99.67 -14.04
CA ASP A 22 30.39 99.68 -13.80
C ASP A 22 30.76 100.46 -12.52
N GLU A 23 29.97 101.50 -12.22
CA GLU A 23 30.08 102.26 -10.96
C GLU A 23 29.63 101.40 -9.78
N ALA A 24 28.55 100.63 -9.93
CA ALA A 24 28.08 99.70 -8.91
C ALA A 24 29.09 98.57 -8.62
N PHE A 25 29.77 98.02 -9.62
CA PHE A 25 30.83 97.04 -9.41
C PHE A 25 32.06 97.63 -8.72
N SER A 26 32.36 98.90 -8.98
CA SER A 26 33.41 99.62 -8.24
C SER A 26 33.00 99.81 -6.77
N GLN A 27 31.73 100.16 -6.51
CA GLN A 27 31.18 100.27 -5.17
C GLN A 27 31.19 98.94 -4.42
N LEU A 28 30.84 97.82 -5.06
CA LEU A 28 30.92 96.47 -4.48
C LEU A 28 32.35 96.11 -4.05
N ASN A 29 33.35 96.50 -4.84
CA ASN A 29 34.75 96.22 -4.53
C ASN A 29 35.29 97.07 -3.36
N ASP A 30 34.72 98.27 -3.15
CA ASP A 30 35.04 99.16 -2.03
C ASP A 30 34.19 98.87 -0.77
N LEU A 31 33.16 98.04 -0.90
CA LEU A 31 32.28 97.60 0.19
C LEU A 31 33.00 96.59 1.08
N SER A 32 33.63 97.09 2.15
CA SER A 32 34.09 96.26 3.27
C SER A 32 32.88 95.79 4.09
N ILE A 33 32.22 94.73 3.64
CA ILE A 33 30.99 94.17 4.24
C ILE A 33 31.22 93.66 5.68
N SER A 34 32.47 93.42 6.07
CA SER A 34 32.85 92.81 7.36
C SER A 34 32.56 93.63 8.63
N ASN A 35 31.96 94.82 8.57
CA ASN A 35 31.69 95.66 9.76
C ASN A 35 30.42 96.54 9.70
N ALA A 36 29.51 96.32 8.74
CA ALA A 36 28.31 97.15 8.61
C ALA A 36 27.05 96.35 8.99
N ASP A 37 26.33 96.82 10.02
CA ASP A 37 24.98 96.36 10.40
C ASP A 37 23.99 96.78 9.31
N PHE A 38 23.88 95.99 8.25
CA PHE A 38 22.84 96.16 7.23
C PHE A 38 21.55 95.50 7.70
N ASP A 39 20.43 96.12 7.35
CA ASP A 39 19.12 95.52 7.52
C ASP A 39 19.04 94.23 6.68
N THR A 40 18.55 93.12 7.27
CA THR A 40 18.51 91.81 6.62
C THR A 40 17.67 91.82 5.34
N HIS A 41 16.65 92.68 5.24
CA HIS A 41 15.87 92.86 4.00
C HIS A 41 16.73 93.50 2.89
N CYS A 42 17.56 94.48 3.23
CA CYS A 42 18.50 95.08 2.27
C CYS A 42 19.59 94.10 1.83
N VAL A 43 20.06 93.24 2.74
CA VAL A 43 21.00 92.16 2.41
C VAL A 43 20.35 91.12 1.49
N THR A 44 19.11 90.72 1.78
CA THR A 44 18.31 89.81 0.95
C THR A 44 18.18 90.33 -0.49
N GLU A 45 17.78 91.61 -0.66
CA GLU A 45 17.64 92.25 -1.97
C GLU A 45 18.98 92.30 -2.74
N LEU A 46 20.09 92.52 -2.02
CA LEU A 46 21.43 92.49 -2.59
C LEU A 46 21.86 91.08 -3.00
N VAL A 47 21.64 90.05 -2.17
CA VAL A 47 21.96 88.64 -2.50
C VAL A 47 21.17 88.17 -3.72
N GLN A 48 19.87 88.46 -3.80
CA GLN A 48 19.04 88.15 -4.97
C GLN A 48 19.56 88.82 -6.24
N THR A 49 19.90 90.12 -6.13
CA THR A 49 20.43 90.89 -7.26
C THR A 49 21.78 90.33 -7.72
N LEU A 50 22.71 90.08 -6.80
CA LEU A 50 24.01 89.50 -7.11
C LEU A 50 23.88 88.13 -7.78
N THR A 51 22.98 87.29 -7.28
CA THR A 51 22.69 85.95 -7.82
C THR A 51 22.18 86.01 -9.27
N ALA A 52 21.28 86.96 -9.57
CA ALA A 52 20.75 87.17 -10.92
C ALA A 52 21.83 87.57 -11.95
N TYR A 53 23.00 88.05 -11.49
CA TYR A 53 24.11 88.47 -12.34
C TYR A 53 25.29 87.48 -12.37
N LEU A 54 25.17 86.29 -11.78
CA LEU A 54 26.26 85.28 -11.76
C LEU A 54 26.69 84.78 -13.16
N ASP A 55 25.81 84.82 -14.15
CA ASP A 55 26.10 84.45 -15.55
C ASP A 55 26.65 85.62 -16.40
N ILE A 56 27.04 86.74 -15.78
CA ILE A 56 27.61 87.87 -16.53
C ILE A 56 28.89 87.42 -17.26
N GLN A 57 29.00 87.72 -18.56
CA GLN A 57 30.15 87.31 -19.38
C GLN A 57 31.47 88.01 -19.00
N ASN A 58 31.39 89.14 -18.31
CA ASN A 58 32.58 89.87 -17.86
C ASN A 58 33.18 89.17 -16.63
N GLN A 59 34.38 88.59 -16.82
CA GLN A 59 35.10 87.86 -15.79
C GLN A 59 35.40 88.69 -14.53
N PHE A 60 35.72 89.99 -14.69
CA PHE A 60 36.00 90.87 -13.54
C PHE A 60 34.74 91.08 -12.71
N HIS A 61 33.61 91.41 -13.34
CA HIS A 61 32.33 91.58 -12.64
C HIS A 61 31.87 90.30 -11.96
N ARG A 62 32.01 89.15 -12.64
CA ARG A 62 31.69 87.84 -12.08
C ARG A 62 32.51 87.55 -10.83
N GLN A 63 33.81 87.84 -10.85
CA GLN A 63 34.68 87.64 -9.70
C GLN A 63 34.30 88.57 -8.53
N THR A 64 33.97 89.84 -8.80
CA THR A 64 33.48 90.78 -7.79
C THR A 64 32.17 90.31 -7.15
N ILE A 65 31.25 89.75 -7.93
CA ILE A 65 29.99 89.18 -7.42
C ILE A 65 30.27 88.04 -6.46
N TRP A 66 31.13 87.09 -6.85
CA TRP A 66 31.47 85.95 -6.00
C TRP A 66 32.15 86.35 -4.69
N ILE A 67 33.08 87.30 -4.73
CA ILE A 67 33.74 87.84 -3.52
C ILE A 67 32.72 88.53 -2.61
N SER A 68 31.77 89.26 -3.20
CA SER A 68 30.71 89.95 -2.44
C SER A 68 29.75 88.94 -1.80
N LEU A 69 29.31 87.93 -2.53
CA LEU A 69 28.47 86.85 -2.00
C LEU A 69 29.19 86.09 -0.89
N GLN A 70 30.48 85.77 -1.05
CA GLN A 70 31.28 85.14 -0.01
C GLN A 70 31.34 86.00 1.26
N SER A 71 31.62 87.30 1.11
CA SER A 71 31.67 88.23 2.25
C SER A 71 30.31 88.37 2.95
N LEU A 72 29.22 88.28 2.18
CA LEU A 72 27.85 88.25 2.72
C LEU A 72 27.57 86.94 3.44
N ALA A 73 28.07 85.80 2.97
CA ALA A 73 27.89 84.52 3.65
C ALA A 73 28.65 84.45 4.97
N GLU A 74 29.81 85.10 5.07
CA GLU A 74 30.55 85.25 6.34
C GLU A 74 29.78 86.11 7.36
N ALA A 75 29.14 87.18 6.92
CA ALA A 75 28.45 88.14 7.79
C ALA A 75 26.97 87.80 8.08
N TYR A 76 26.28 87.18 7.13
CA TYR A 76 24.83 86.92 7.12
C TYR A 76 24.52 85.52 6.54
N PRO A 77 25.02 84.44 7.17
CA PRO A 77 24.93 83.07 6.63
C PRO A 77 23.48 82.62 6.40
N ASP A 78 22.55 82.91 7.32
CA ASP A 78 21.14 82.50 7.22
C ASP A 78 20.46 83.14 6.00
N VAL A 79 20.72 84.43 5.75
CA VAL A 79 20.15 85.16 4.61
C VAL A 79 20.71 84.65 3.28
N VAL A 80 22.00 84.30 3.25
CA VAL A 80 22.59 83.66 2.07
C VAL A 80 22.03 82.26 1.87
N ALA A 81 21.84 81.49 2.95
CA ALA A 81 21.33 80.12 2.91
C ALA A 81 19.94 80.03 2.28
N GLU A 82 19.03 80.95 2.62
CA GLU A 82 17.69 81.05 2.00
C GLU A 82 17.73 81.22 0.48
N HIS A 83 18.82 81.75 -0.07
CA HIS A 83 19.03 82.01 -1.49
C HIS A 83 20.01 81.05 -2.18
N ILE A 84 20.52 80.02 -1.50
CA ILE A 84 21.46 79.08 -2.11
C ILE A 84 20.85 78.34 -3.29
N SER A 85 19.56 78.00 -3.26
CA SER A 85 18.89 77.36 -4.41
C SER A 85 18.94 78.22 -5.68
N ASP A 86 18.82 79.54 -5.54
CA ASP A 86 18.92 80.49 -6.65
C ASP A 86 20.36 80.53 -7.20
N VAL A 87 21.35 80.52 -6.31
CA VAL A 87 22.78 80.45 -6.66
C VAL A 87 23.09 79.17 -7.41
N LEU A 88 22.65 78.02 -6.91
CA LEU A 88 22.88 76.72 -7.56
C LEU A 88 22.27 76.68 -8.96
N THR A 89 21.08 77.25 -9.15
CA THR A 89 20.41 77.32 -10.46
C THR A 89 21.21 78.12 -11.49
N ALA A 90 21.93 79.15 -11.03
CA ALA A 90 22.75 80.00 -11.89
C ALA A 90 24.16 79.44 -12.18
N VAL A 91 24.57 78.36 -11.49
CA VAL A 91 25.95 77.87 -11.51
C VAL A 91 26.07 76.50 -12.18
N PRO A 92 26.86 76.37 -13.28
CA PRO A 92 27.09 75.07 -13.91
C PRO A 92 27.91 74.15 -12.99
N HIS A 93 27.37 72.96 -12.72
CA HIS A 93 27.94 71.96 -11.79
C HIS A 93 29.16 71.19 -12.35
N HIS A 94 29.70 71.58 -13.51
CA HIS A 94 30.78 70.91 -14.22
C HIS A 94 31.94 71.85 -14.57
N ASP A 95 31.93 73.09 -14.07
CA ASP A 95 33.01 74.05 -14.24
C ASP A 95 33.76 74.24 -12.92
N ASP A 96 35.03 73.83 -12.88
CA ASP A 96 35.86 73.83 -11.67
C ASP A 96 36.02 75.22 -11.04
N LEU A 97 36.07 76.29 -11.84
CA LEU A 97 36.21 77.65 -11.33
C LEU A 97 34.94 78.06 -10.58
N TYR A 98 33.78 77.71 -11.13
CA TYR A 98 32.49 77.97 -10.50
C TYR A 98 32.29 77.12 -9.24
N LEU A 99 32.71 75.85 -9.27
CA LEU A 99 32.68 74.98 -8.10
C LEU A 99 33.61 75.50 -6.99
N GLU A 100 34.77 76.05 -7.33
CA GLU A 100 35.68 76.69 -6.35
C GLU A 100 35.03 77.89 -5.66
N HIS A 101 34.36 78.74 -6.44
CA HIS A 101 33.64 79.89 -5.88
C HIS A 101 32.43 79.46 -5.04
N LEU A 102 31.67 78.47 -5.51
CA LEU A 102 30.57 77.89 -4.74
C LEU A 102 31.08 77.27 -3.43
N GLY A 103 32.19 76.55 -3.45
CA GLY A 103 32.81 76.01 -2.23
C GLY A 103 33.18 77.12 -1.24
N LYS A 104 33.81 78.19 -1.69
CA LYS A 104 34.15 79.34 -0.82
C LYS A 104 32.92 80.07 -0.28
N LEU A 105 31.82 80.08 -1.03
CA LEU A 105 30.54 80.64 -0.59
C LEU A 105 29.89 79.78 0.49
N LEU A 106 29.87 78.46 0.31
CA LEU A 106 29.20 77.52 1.20
C LEU A 106 29.98 77.26 2.49
N GLU A 107 31.31 77.32 2.47
CA GLU A 107 32.18 77.10 3.64
C GLU A 107 31.74 77.90 4.89
N PRO A 108 31.59 79.25 4.85
CA PRO A 108 31.17 80.01 6.02
C PRO A 108 29.73 79.76 6.47
N VAL A 109 28.85 79.32 5.55
CA VAL A 109 27.45 78.98 5.88
C VAL A 109 27.41 77.67 6.69
N LEU A 110 28.14 76.66 6.22
CA LEU A 110 28.24 75.36 6.88
C LEU A 110 29.03 75.43 8.19
N GLU A 111 30.09 76.27 8.27
CA GLU A 111 30.84 76.48 9.51
C GLU A 111 30.01 77.07 10.66
N GLN A 112 28.91 77.77 10.33
CA GLN A 112 27.97 78.30 11.33
C GLN A 112 26.83 77.31 11.66
N GLY A 113 26.88 76.10 11.12
CA GLY A 113 25.95 75.02 11.46
C GLY A 113 24.60 75.10 10.75
N VAL A 114 24.50 75.88 9.67
CA VAL A 114 23.27 75.95 8.86
C VAL A 114 23.07 74.64 8.09
N ASP A 115 21.89 74.05 8.21
CA ASP A 115 21.52 72.84 7.47
C ASP A 115 21.12 73.19 6.04
N LEU A 116 21.86 72.65 5.07
CA LEU A 116 21.66 72.86 3.65
C LEU A 116 21.14 71.59 2.94
N SER A 117 20.80 70.55 3.70
CA SER A 117 20.41 69.25 3.13
C SER A 117 19.16 69.33 2.24
N GLU A 118 18.23 70.24 2.52
CA GLU A 118 17.02 70.46 1.73
C GLU A 118 17.25 71.37 0.50
N THR A 119 18.28 72.22 0.52
CA THR A 119 18.53 73.25 -0.51
C THR A 119 19.64 72.88 -1.49
N VAL A 120 20.69 72.19 -1.03
CA VAL A 120 21.79 71.72 -1.87
C VAL A 120 21.52 70.26 -2.27
N ASN A 121 21.20 70.01 -3.53
CA ASN A 121 21.03 68.64 -4.01
C ASN A 121 22.38 67.88 -3.98
N ARG A 122 22.33 66.58 -3.63
CA ARG A 122 23.46 65.62 -3.69
C ARG A 122 24.30 65.70 -4.96
N ARG A 123 23.71 66.02 -6.11
CA ARG A 123 24.46 66.21 -7.37
C ARG A 123 25.56 67.27 -7.22
N TYR A 124 25.27 68.38 -6.54
CA TYR A 124 26.27 69.43 -6.30
C TYR A 124 27.32 69.00 -5.27
N ALA A 125 26.94 68.28 -4.22
CA ALA A 125 27.90 67.73 -3.26
C ALA A 125 28.88 66.75 -3.93
N LYS A 126 28.40 65.89 -4.85
CA LYS A 126 29.24 65.01 -5.68
C LYS A 126 30.18 65.79 -6.60
N SER A 127 29.70 66.85 -7.25
CA SER A 127 30.55 67.74 -8.05
C SER A 127 31.62 68.45 -7.20
N LEU A 128 31.27 68.94 -6.01
CA LEU A 128 32.21 69.58 -5.08
C LEU A 128 33.27 68.62 -4.56
N ARG A 129 32.90 67.34 -4.35
CA ARG A 129 33.84 66.26 -4.01
C ARG A 129 34.87 66.04 -5.11
N GLN A 130 34.47 66.11 -6.37
CA GLN A 130 35.35 65.85 -7.53
C GLN A 130 36.28 67.03 -7.86
N ALA A 131 35.99 68.23 -7.35
CA ALA A 131 36.80 69.42 -7.61
C ALA A 131 38.20 69.32 -6.99
N GLU A 132 39.22 69.85 -7.68
CA GLU A 132 40.61 69.84 -7.18
C GLU A 132 40.77 70.66 -5.87
N SER A 133 39.92 71.66 -5.68
CA SER A 133 39.93 72.58 -4.54
C SER A 133 39.70 71.88 -3.21
N LYS A 134 40.59 72.16 -2.25
CA LYS A 134 40.48 71.65 -0.86
C LYS A 134 39.28 72.22 -0.11
N VAL A 135 38.81 73.41 -0.49
CA VAL A 135 37.64 74.06 0.13
C VAL A 135 36.37 73.33 -0.33
N CYS A 136 36.24 73.05 -1.63
CA CYS A 136 35.10 72.31 -2.17
C CYS A 136 34.97 70.92 -1.55
N ARG A 137 36.09 70.20 -1.43
CA ARG A 137 36.10 68.88 -0.80
C ARG A 137 35.73 68.93 0.68
N ARG A 138 36.13 69.98 1.42
CA ARG A 138 35.69 70.17 2.82
C ARG A 138 34.19 70.40 2.90
N VAL A 139 33.66 71.32 2.09
CA VAL A 139 32.23 71.59 1.98
C VAL A 139 31.44 70.33 1.60
N ALA A 140 31.99 69.51 0.70
CA ALA A 140 31.36 68.26 0.32
C ALA A 140 31.22 67.30 1.51
N VAL A 141 32.25 67.16 2.36
CA VAL A 141 32.18 66.37 3.60
C VAL A 141 31.04 66.88 4.50
N ASP A 142 30.98 68.19 4.73
CA ASP A 142 29.97 68.79 5.61
C ASP A 142 28.54 68.62 5.05
N LEU A 143 28.37 68.66 3.72
CA LEU A 143 27.08 68.37 3.06
C LEU A 143 26.68 66.89 3.16
N PHE A 144 27.61 65.96 2.89
CA PHE A 144 27.32 64.53 3.01
C PHE A 144 26.98 64.11 4.44
N ARG A 145 27.62 64.75 5.44
CA ARG A 145 27.29 64.62 6.86
C ARG A 145 25.84 65.01 7.17
N GLN A 146 25.28 66.01 6.48
CA GLN A 146 23.90 66.46 6.70
C GLN A 146 22.86 65.53 6.01
N PHE A 147 23.17 64.97 4.83
CA PHE A 147 22.22 64.12 4.09
C PHE A 147 21.94 62.77 4.75
N GLY A 148 22.95 62.12 5.34
CA GLY A 148 22.78 60.96 6.23
C GLY A 148 22.20 59.69 5.60
N THR A 149 22.43 59.41 4.31
CA THR A 149 22.05 58.13 3.69
C THR A 149 23.21 57.18 3.47
N TYR A 150 22.93 55.90 3.15
CA TYR A 150 23.96 54.88 2.93
C TYR A 150 24.92 55.24 1.78
N GLU A 151 24.42 55.83 0.69
CA GLU A 151 25.30 56.31 -0.39
C GLU A 151 26.23 57.42 0.13
N ASP A 152 25.71 58.33 0.96
CA ASP A 152 26.50 59.41 1.55
C ASP A 152 27.51 58.88 2.58
N PHE A 153 27.14 57.83 3.32
CA PHE A 153 28.02 57.11 4.26
C PHE A 153 29.24 56.53 3.53
N LYS A 154 29.04 55.80 2.43
CA LYS A 154 30.16 55.29 1.61
C LYS A 154 31.04 56.39 1.05
N ILE A 155 30.43 57.51 0.66
CA ILE A 155 31.19 58.65 0.16
C ILE A 155 32.06 59.26 1.28
N LEU A 156 31.53 59.39 2.49
CA LEU A 156 32.29 59.88 3.64
C LEU A 156 33.42 58.92 4.03
N GLU A 157 33.20 57.60 3.96
CA GLU A 157 34.20 56.55 4.17
C GLU A 157 35.37 56.70 3.17
N GLU A 158 35.06 56.74 1.86
CA GLU A 158 36.06 56.96 0.80
C GLU A 158 36.84 58.27 1.02
N MET A 159 36.17 59.32 1.52
CA MET A 159 36.80 60.61 1.80
C MET A 159 37.66 60.58 3.07
N ALA A 160 37.25 59.87 4.12
CA ALA A 160 38.03 59.68 5.34
C ALA A 160 39.35 58.95 5.06
N GLU A 161 39.32 57.96 4.16
CA GLU A 161 40.51 57.20 3.75
C GLU A 161 41.47 58.00 2.86
N TYR A 162 40.96 58.78 1.90
CA TYR A 162 41.79 59.43 0.87
C TYR A 162 42.23 60.87 1.24
N GLU A 163 41.45 61.59 2.06
CA GLU A 163 41.81 62.95 2.49
C GLU A 163 42.81 62.94 3.66
N THR A 164 43.44 64.10 3.92
CA THR A 164 44.45 64.23 4.99
C THR A 164 44.16 65.39 5.93
N GLY A 165 44.41 65.20 7.23
CA GLY A 165 44.24 66.19 8.29
C GLY A 165 42.76 66.48 8.57
N VAL A 166 42.42 67.75 8.81
CA VAL A 166 41.08 68.20 9.22
C VAL A 166 39.91 67.67 8.37
N ARG A 167 40.12 67.36 7.08
CA ARG A 167 39.06 66.81 6.22
C ARG A 167 38.78 65.33 6.47
N SER A 168 39.81 64.54 6.78
CA SER A 168 39.65 63.13 7.16
C SER A 168 38.99 63.06 8.54
N ASP A 169 39.45 63.88 9.50
CA ASP A 169 38.85 63.97 10.84
C ASP A 169 37.35 64.33 10.76
N ARG A 170 36.99 65.33 9.96
CA ARG A 170 35.58 65.72 9.75
C ARG A 170 34.75 64.67 9.03
N ALA A 171 35.33 63.92 8.10
CA ALA A 171 34.65 62.81 7.44
C ALA A 171 34.37 61.68 8.45
N GLY A 172 35.33 61.39 9.34
CA GLY A 172 35.16 60.49 10.48
C GLY A 172 34.02 60.92 11.41
N GLU A 173 33.99 62.19 11.85
CA GLU A 173 32.86 62.72 12.64
C GLU A 173 31.51 62.58 11.92
N GLY A 174 31.50 62.73 10.58
CA GLY A 174 30.29 62.56 9.77
C GLY A 174 29.80 61.11 9.73
N LEU A 175 30.72 60.15 9.71
CA LEU A 175 30.40 58.72 9.78
C LEU A 175 29.83 58.34 11.15
N GLU A 176 30.46 58.80 12.24
CA GLU A 176 29.96 58.59 13.61
C GLU A 176 28.53 59.14 13.77
N MET A 177 28.28 60.38 13.33
CA MET A 177 26.95 60.96 13.41
C MET A 177 25.89 60.21 12.58
N ALA A 178 26.26 59.71 11.40
CA ALA A 178 25.35 58.93 10.57
C ALA A 178 25.00 57.59 11.23
N LEU A 179 25.98 56.97 11.90
CA LEU A 179 25.79 55.74 12.66
C LEU A 179 24.92 55.95 13.91
N ASP A 180 25.19 56.97 14.72
CA ASP A 180 24.38 57.30 15.90
C ASP A 180 22.92 57.59 15.51
N ARG A 181 22.73 58.31 14.40
CA ARG A 181 21.39 58.56 13.86
C ARG A 181 20.72 57.26 13.43
N ALA A 182 21.44 56.38 12.76
CA ALA A 182 20.96 55.08 12.33
C ALA A 182 20.49 54.23 13.54
N VAL A 183 21.32 54.11 14.58
CA VAL A 183 20.97 53.37 15.81
C VAL A 183 19.80 54.02 16.54
N SER A 184 19.80 55.34 16.70
CA SER A 184 18.71 56.06 17.38
C SER A 184 17.35 55.90 16.70
N VAL A 185 17.33 55.78 15.36
CA VAL A 185 16.09 55.53 14.61
C VAL A 185 15.60 54.10 14.84
N LEU A 186 16.49 53.10 14.90
CA LEU A 186 16.11 51.72 15.23
C LEU A 186 15.46 51.62 16.62
N GLN A 187 16.03 52.28 17.62
CA GLN A 187 15.50 52.24 18.99
C GLN A 187 14.08 52.79 19.12
N LYS A 188 13.72 53.80 18.30
CA LYS A 188 12.41 54.44 18.35
C LYS A 188 11.31 53.55 17.76
N GLY A 189 11.67 52.45 17.08
CA GLY A 189 10.72 51.48 16.55
C GLY A 189 9.73 52.07 15.54
N ASP A 190 10.08 53.17 14.87
CA ASP A 190 9.22 53.77 13.86
C ASP A 190 9.32 52.96 12.56
N GLU A 191 8.45 51.96 12.42
CA GLU A 191 8.39 51.07 11.25
C GLU A 191 8.33 51.82 9.92
N THR A 192 7.73 53.02 9.88
CA THR A 192 7.63 53.85 8.67
C THR A 192 8.93 54.55 8.31
N ALA A 193 9.76 54.86 9.32
CA ALA A 193 11.11 55.36 9.14
C ALA A 193 12.07 54.24 8.75
N ILE A 194 11.91 53.03 9.29
CA ILE A 194 12.81 51.89 9.03
C ILE A 194 12.61 51.33 7.60
N THR A 195 11.38 51.13 7.16
CA THR A 195 11.09 50.59 5.82
C THR A 195 11.42 51.54 4.66
N ASN A 196 11.50 52.85 4.90
CA ASN A 196 11.81 53.86 3.89
C ASN A 196 13.22 54.45 4.01
N SER A 197 14.07 54.00 4.94
CA SER A 197 15.38 54.63 5.17
C SER A 197 16.56 53.76 4.80
N ASP A 198 17.61 54.42 4.30
CA ASP A 198 18.93 53.87 4.02
C ASP A 198 19.72 53.51 5.31
N ILE A 199 19.04 53.27 6.44
CA ILE A 199 19.64 53.08 7.78
C ILE A 199 20.09 51.63 8.01
N VAL A 200 19.27 50.65 7.61
CA VAL A 200 19.62 49.22 7.75
C VAL A 200 20.91 48.87 6.99
N PRO A 201 21.12 49.35 5.74
CA PRO A 201 22.38 49.14 5.04
C PRO A 201 23.60 49.77 5.73
N ILE A 202 23.45 50.91 6.41
CA ILE A 202 24.54 51.56 7.16
C ILE A 202 24.99 50.63 8.29
N ILE A 203 24.05 50.17 9.11
CA ILE A 203 24.39 49.32 10.25
C ILE A 203 25.01 48.02 9.78
N ARG A 204 24.40 47.31 8.82
CA ARG A 204 25.01 46.09 8.26
C ARG A 204 26.42 46.33 7.72
N HIS A 205 26.64 47.41 6.95
CA HIS A 205 27.97 47.75 6.43
C HIS A 205 28.99 48.02 7.53
N VAL A 206 28.60 48.75 8.58
CA VAL A 206 29.47 49.02 9.73
C VAL A 206 29.76 47.73 10.50
N SER A 207 28.76 46.88 10.73
CA SER A 207 28.94 45.58 11.40
C SER A 207 30.01 44.72 10.72
N TYR A 208 30.01 44.69 9.38
CA TYR A 208 30.99 43.92 8.60
C TYR A 208 32.36 44.60 8.46
N THR A 209 32.38 45.92 8.32
CA THR A 209 33.59 46.65 7.91
C THR A 209 34.33 47.28 9.11
N TYR A 210 33.59 47.82 10.07
CA TYR A 210 34.11 48.53 11.24
C TYR A 210 33.29 48.22 12.52
N PRO A 211 33.22 46.95 12.95
CA PRO A 211 32.41 46.56 14.11
C PRO A 211 32.76 47.33 15.39
N SER A 212 34.01 47.79 15.53
CA SER A 212 34.44 48.63 16.66
C SER A 212 33.68 49.95 16.79
N TRP A 213 33.02 50.44 15.74
CA TRP A 213 32.23 51.68 15.80
C TRP A 213 30.85 51.49 16.45
N LEU A 214 30.41 50.24 16.60
CA LEU A 214 29.15 49.91 17.26
C LEU A 214 29.33 49.63 18.75
N GLU A 215 30.56 49.69 19.28
CA GLU A 215 30.88 49.36 20.68
C GLU A 215 30.09 50.21 21.68
N ASP A 216 29.92 51.50 21.38
CA ASP A 216 29.15 52.44 22.21
C ASP A 216 27.64 52.23 22.13
N ASN A 217 27.17 51.35 21.23
CA ASN A 217 25.76 51.09 20.94
C ASN A 217 25.31 49.65 21.32
N VAL A 218 26.15 48.89 22.02
CA VAL A 218 25.91 47.48 22.35
C VAL A 218 24.66 47.29 23.23
N ASP A 219 24.45 48.18 24.20
CA ASP A 219 23.28 48.12 25.09
C ASP A 219 21.99 48.22 24.29
N GLU A 220 21.97 49.17 23.37
CA GLU A 220 20.85 49.49 22.51
C GLU A 220 20.54 48.35 21.54
N LEU A 221 21.57 47.71 20.98
CA LEU A 221 21.43 46.55 20.09
C LEU A 221 20.93 45.31 20.85
N ILE A 222 21.44 45.06 22.06
CA ILE A 222 21.01 43.93 22.91
C ILE A 222 19.54 44.08 23.33
N ASP A 223 19.04 45.30 23.48
CA ASP A 223 17.63 45.58 23.77
C ASP A 223 16.69 45.44 22.57
N LEU A 224 17.23 45.28 21.35
CA LEU A 224 16.46 45.00 20.14
C LEU A 224 16.22 43.50 19.90
N LEU A 225 16.99 42.63 20.56
CA LEU A 225 16.73 41.19 20.55
C LEU A 225 15.35 40.89 21.16
N GLY A 226 14.59 40.02 20.51
CA GLY A 226 13.19 39.67 20.80
C GLY A 226 12.15 40.63 20.19
N LYS A 227 12.57 41.61 19.37
CA LYS A 227 11.68 42.60 18.72
C LYS A 227 11.70 42.45 17.19
N SER A 228 10.81 43.18 16.50
CA SER A 228 10.69 43.11 15.04
C SER A 228 11.93 43.57 14.25
N GLN A 229 12.95 44.12 14.91
CA GLN A 229 14.23 44.53 14.32
C GLN A 229 15.41 43.64 14.75
N ALA A 230 15.14 42.45 15.30
CA ALA A 230 16.17 41.57 15.82
C ALA A 230 17.21 41.17 14.76
N ASP A 231 16.81 40.96 13.51
CA ASP A 231 17.72 40.60 12.40
C ASP A 231 18.89 41.59 12.23
N ILE A 232 18.63 42.89 12.47
CA ILE A 232 19.66 43.92 12.38
C ILE A 232 20.59 43.88 13.60
N ALA A 233 20.00 43.63 14.78
CA ALA A 233 20.76 43.51 16.01
C ALA A 233 21.66 42.25 16.01
N ILE A 234 21.16 41.14 15.48
CA ILE A 234 21.89 39.87 15.31
C ILE A 234 23.15 40.12 14.49
N VAL A 235 23.02 40.68 13.28
CA VAL A 235 24.15 40.98 12.39
C VAL A 235 25.15 41.96 13.03
N ALA A 236 24.66 42.94 13.78
CA ALA A 236 25.51 43.92 14.45
C ALA A 236 26.29 43.34 15.64
N LEU A 237 25.60 42.62 16.51
CA LEU A 237 26.21 41.99 17.68
C LEU A 237 27.14 40.86 17.28
N SER A 238 26.82 40.10 16.22
CA SER A 238 27.69 39.06 15.69
C SER A 238 29.00 39.65 15.15
N GLY A 239 28.94 40.73 14.38
CA GLY A 239 30.12 41.46 13.91
C GLY A 239 31.03 41.99 15.04
N ILE A 240 30.44 42.52 16.13
CA ILE A 240 31.21 42.96 17.30
C ILE A 240 31.83 41.77 18.03
N ALA A 241 31.07 40.69 18.22
CA ALA A 241 31.52 39.49 18.92
C ALA A 241 32.66 38.77 18.17
N GLN A 242 32.72 38.82 16.84
CA GLN A 242 33.84 38.29 16.04
C GLN A 242 35.19 38.98 16.28
N GLY A 243 35.20 40.17 16.92
CA GLY A 243 36.41 40.89 17.28
C GLY A 243 37.34 40.12 18.23
N THR A 244 38.54 40.65 18.49
CA THR A 244 39.53 40.04 19.42
C THR A 244 39.84 40.90 20.65
N GLY A 245 38.95 41.86 20.96
CA GLY A 245 39.12 42.83 22.04
C GLY A 245 38.31 42.53 23.30
N LEU A 246 38.52 43.33 24.35
CA LEU A 246 37.76 43.27 25.61
C LEU A 246 36.25 43.46 25.38
N ILE A 247 35.88 44.30 24.41
CA ILE A 247 34.49 44.62 24.12
C ILE A 247 33.81 43.46 23.41
N SER A 248 34.47 42.80 22.46
CA SER A 248 34.00 41.52 21.89
C SER A 248 33.66 40.52 23.00
N GLN A 249 34.60 40.26 23.93
CA GLN A 249 34.32 39.34 25.06
C GLN A 249 33.15 39.80 25.92
N THR A 250 33.01 41.12 26.15
CA THR A 250 31.90 41.67 26.92
C THR A 250 30.56 41.47 26.20
N VAL A 251 30.52 41.63 24.87
CA VAL A 251 29.33 41.35 24.06
C VAL A 251 29.00 39.86 24.11
N THR A 252 30.00 38.99 23.93
CA THR A 252 29.81 37.55 23.99
C THR A 252 29.28 37.10 25.35
N ASP A 253 29.87 37.56 26.46
CA ASP A 253 29.39 37.26 27.82
C ASP A 253 27.93 37.69 28.03
N ARG A 254 27.53 38.82 27.43
CA ARG A 254 26.15 39.32 27.53
C ARG A 254 25.17 38.55 26.66
N LEU A 255 25.56 38.16 25.45
CA LEU A 255 24.76 37.28 24.59
C LEU A 255 24.58 35.92 25.28
N VAL A 256 25.65 35.34 25.82
CA VAL A 256 25.58 34.10 26.63
C VAL A 256 24.64 34.26 27.82
N SER A 257 24.64 35.42 28.48
CA SER A 257 23.70 35.70 29.56
C SER A 257 22.25 35.86 29.08
N ALA A 258 22.01 36.30 27.85
CA ALA A 258 20.67 36.45 27.27
C ALA A 258 20.10 35.09 26.82
N VAL A 259 20.94 34.16 26.37
CA VAL A 259 20.58 32.75 26.10
C VAL A 259 20.15 32.02 27.38
N LYS A 260 20.70 32.41 28.54
CA LYS A 260 20.41 31.79 29.84
C LYS A 260 19.05 32.23 30.39
N VAL A 261 17.99 31.55 29.99
CA VAL A 261 16.63 31.71 30.54
C VAL A 261 16.37 30.65 31.62
N ASP A 262 15.79 31.06 32.75
CA ASP A 262 15.42 30.13 33.84
C ASP A 262 14.08 29.44 33.54
N GLY A 263 13.92 28.18 33.94
CA GLY A 263 12.73 27.36 33.67
C GLY A 263 11.43 28.00 34.19
N ASP A 264 11.49 28.61 35.37
CA ASP A 264 10.36 29.35 35.95
C ASP A 264 9.92 30.53 35.06
N THR A 265 10.85 31.18 34.37
CA THR A 265 10.54 32.30 33.46
C THR A 265 9.83 31.82 32.18
N ILE A 266 10.16 30.60 31.72
CA ILE A 266 9.53 29.97 30.55
C ILE A 266 8.09 29.53 30.88
N LEU A 267 7.86 29.05 32.10
CA LEU A 267 6.54 28.62 32.54
C LEU A 267 5.59 29.80 32.82
N GLU A 268 6.12 30.94 33.29
CA GLU A 268 5.33 32.12 33.68
C GLU A 268 4.87 33.02 32.51
N SER A 269 5.53 32.96 31.34
CA SER A 269 5.32 33.88 30.19
C SER A 269 4.00 33.71 29.42
N GLY A 270 3.05 32.97 29.98
CA GLY A 270 2.08 32.19 29.24
C GLY A 270 0.74 32.78 28.83
N ASP A 271 0.34 33.94 29.34
CA ASP A 271 -1.07 34.38 29.27
C ASP A 271 -1.26 35.85 28.86
N ARG A 272 -0.20 36.54 28.43
CA ARG A 272 -0.26 37.97 28.07
C ARG A 272 0.56 38.26 26.80
N ASP A 273 -0.05 38.99 25.87
CA ASP A 273 0.44 39.43 24.54
C ASP A 273 1.75 40.29 24.55
N GLY A 274 2.72 39.98 25.40
CA GLY A 274 4.00 40.69 25.50
C GLY A 274 5.07 39.97 26.32
N GLU A 275 4.81 38.77 26.85
CA GLU A 275 5.73 38.02 27.72
C GLU A 275 6.56 36.95 26.98
N GLU A 276 6.37 36.72 25.67
CA GLU A 276 7.29 35.91 24.82
C GLU A 276 8.65 36.57 24.56
N LEU A 277 8.81 37.84 24.93
CA LEU A 277 10.00 38.63 24.66
C LEU A 277 11.31 37.98 25.17
N PRO A 278 11.37 37.35 26.36
CA PRO A 278 12.58 36.68 26.85
C PRO A 278 12.98 35.44 26.05
N LEU A 279 12.01 34.66 25.55
CA LEU A 279 12.26 33.45 24.77
C LEU A 279 12.84 33.82 23.41
N ARG A 280 12.17 34.74 22.69
CA ARG A 280 12.66 35.26 21.40
C ARG A 280 14.02 35.96 21.55
N ARG A 281 14.22 36.69 22.65
CA ARG A 281 15.52 37.30 22.96
C ARG A 281 16.63 36.27 23.13
N ALA A 282 16.34 35.12 23.75
CA ALA A 282 17.31 34.05 23.90
C ALA A 282 17.65 33.40 22.55
N GLU A 283 16.64 33.17 21.69
CA GLU A 283 16.81 32.68 20.31
C GLU A 283 17.68 33.63 19.47
N ASP A 284 17.32 34.92 19.42
CA ASP A 284 18.08 35.91 18.66
C ASP A 284 19.51 36.07 19.21
N ALA A 285 19.70 35.96 20.53
CA ALA A 285 21.03 35.99 21.14
C ALA A 285 21.87 34.76 20.75
N LEU A 286 21.25 33.58 20.66
CA LEU A 286 21.92 32.36 20.22
C LEU A 286 22.31 32.46 18.73
N GLU A 287 21.42 32.96 17.88
CA GLU A 287 21.69 33.19 16.46
C GLU A 287 22.88 34.15 16.27
N ALA A 288 22.93 35.24 17.05
CA ALA A 288 24.06 36.17 17.03
C ALA A 288 25.40 35.52 17.46
N LEU A 289 25.39 34.61 18.44
CA LEU A 289 26.57 33.85 18.85
C LEU A 289 27.03 32.86 17.78
N ILE A 290 26.09 32.23 17.08
CA ILE A 290 26.36 31.32 15.96
C ILE A 290 27.00 32.07 14.80
N GLU A 291 26.43 33.20 14.39
CA GLU A 291 27.03 34.05 13.35
C GLU A 291 28.42 34.53 13.75
N ALA A 292 28.67 34.74 15.03
CA ALA A 292 29.98 35.12 15.55
C ALA A 292 30.99 33.96 15.65
N ASN A 293 30.57 32.72 15.40
CA ASN A 293 31.35 31.50 15.64
C ASN A 293 31.82 31.39 17.10
N LYS A 294 30.92 31.70 18.04
CA LYS A 294 31.13 31.73 19.50
C LYS A 294 30.21 30.77 20.28
N THR A 295 29.64 29.78 19.61
CA THR A 295 28.72 28.79 20.20
C THR A 295 29.31 28.05 21.39
N GLU A 296 30.60 27.67 21.33
CA GLU A 296 31.32 26.97 22.42
C GLU A 296 31.20 27.68 23.79
N GLU A 297 31.01 29.00 23.80
CA GLU A 297 30.89 29.79 25.04
C GLU A 297 29.53 29.58 25.75
N CYS A 298 28.54 29.01 25.06
CA CYS A 298 27.23 28.64 25.61
C CYS A 298 26.84 27.16 25.44
N SER A 299 27.51 26.37 24.58
CA SER A 299 27.14 24.96 24.30
C SER A 299 27.02 24.13 25.58
N ALA A 300 27.95 24.24 26.53
CA ALA A 300 27.87 23.49 27.79
C ALA A 300 26.64 23.82 28.66
N TYR A 301 26.12 25.05 28.57
CA TYR A 301 24.87 25.43 29.23
C TYR A 301 23.66 24.87 28.48
N LEU A 302 23.67 25.00 27.14
CA LEU A 302 22.58 24.54 26.28
C LEU A 302 22.42 23.03 26.36
N VAL A 303 23.52 22.25 26.29
CA VAL A 303 23.49 20.80 26.51
C VAL A 303 22.86 20.46 27.86
N SER A 304 23.37 21.07 28.94
CA SER A 304 22.88 20.77 30.29
C SER A 304 21.42 21.16 30.52
N LYS A 305 20.89 22.17 29.80
CA LYS A 305 19.52 22.63 29.97
C LYS A 305 18.55 22.02 28.98
N ALA A 306 18.99 21.68 27.77
CA ALA A 306 18.20 20.93 26.81
C ALA A 306 17.78 19.58 27.42
N ASP A 307 18.69 18.86 28.08
CA ASP A 307 18.37 17.62 28.80
C ASP A 307 17.27 17.85 29.87
N GLU A 308 17.41 18.89 30.70
CA GLU A 308 16.42 19.26 31.72
C GLU A 308 15.06 19.65 31.11
N TRP A 309 15.05 20.32 29.95
CA TRP A 309 13.86 20.84 29.33
C TRP A 309 13.13 19.80 28.47
N LEU A 310 13.85 18.97 27.70
CA LEU A 310 13.31 17.89 26.86
C LEU A 310 12.73 16.74 27.68
N THR A 311 13.17 16.57 28.93
CA THR A 311 12.64 15.55 29.85
C THR A 311 11.57 16.09 30.81
N ALA A 312 11.22 17.38 30.70
CA ALA A 312 10.24 18.00 31.58
C ALA A 312 8.80 17.64 31.18
N ASP A 313 7.89 17.54 32.14
CA ASP A 313 6.44 17.33 31.88
C ASP A 313 5.76 18.66 31.45
N SER A 314 6.28 19.31 30.41
CA SER A 314 5.83 20.64 29.95
C SER A 314 6.16 20.91 28.48
N VAL A 315 5.13 20.91 27.63
CA VAL A 315 5.19 21.25 26.19
C VAL A 315 5.97 22.54 25.90
N ARG A 316 5.83 23.59 26.72
CA ARG A 316 6.56 24.85 26.52
C ARG A 316 8.06 24.76 26.73
N LEU A 317 8.48 23.87 27.63
CA LEU A 317 9.90 23.62 27.85
C LEU A 317 10.47 22.82 26.68
N HIS A 318 9.70 21.86 26.15
CA HIS A 318 10.02 21.16 24.89
C HIS A 318 10.15 22.14 23.72
N GLU A 319 9.12 22.95 23.45
CA GLU A 319 9.13 23.93 22.36
C GLU A 319 10.32 24.89 22.45
N HIS A 320 10.64 25.39 23.65
CA HIS A 320 11.80 26.25 23.85
C HIS A 320 13.11 25.51 23.58
N ALA A 321 13.29 24.31 24.13
CA ALA A 321 14.48 23.49 23.91
C ALA A 321 14.67 23.17 22.43
N LEU A 322 13.62 22.68 21.78
CA LEU A 322 13.61 22.34 20.36
C LEU A 322 13.87 23.56 19.47
N THR A 323 13.35 24.74 19.82
CA THR A 323 13.64 25.97 19.07
C THR A 323 15.11 26.37 19.17
N GLN A 324 15.72 26.27 20.36
CA GLN A 324 17.16 26.51 20.55
C GLN A 324 18.01 25.47 19.81
N LEU A 325 17.64 24.18 19.90
CA LEU A 325 18.34 23.08 19.22
C LEU A 325 18.20 23.18 17.69
N ARG A 326 17.06 23.65 17.18
CA ARG A 326 16.85 23.90 15.75
C ARG A 326 17.85 24.90 15.20
N VAL A 327 18.12 25.96 15.96
CA VAL A 327 19.09 27.00 15.61
C VAL A 327 20.52 26.45 15.63
N LEU A 328 20.83 25.50 16.53
CA LEU A 328 22.14 24.84 16.60
C LEU A 328 22.35 23.77 15.53
N ALA A 329 21.30 23.07 15.12
CA ALA A 329 21.35 21.91 14.25
C ALA A 329 22.17 22.12 12.96
N GLU A 330 22.12 23.31 12.37
CA GLU A 330 22.85 23.65 11.13
C GLU A 330 24.34 23.97 11.31
N ARG A 331 24.75 24.41 12.50
CA ARG A 331 26.03 25.13 12.71
C ARG A 331 26.90 24.54 13.81
N ASP A 332 26.28 23.89 14.80
CA ASP A 332 26.93 23.16 15.88
C ASP A 332 26.18 21.84 16.15
N PRO A 333 26.12 20.94 15.14
CA PRO A 333 25.36 19.70 15.26
C PRO A 333 25.88 18.77 16.36
N ASP A 334 27.15 18.86 16.76
CA ASP A 334 27.72 18.09 17.88
C ASP A 334 26.97 18.36 19.20
N THR A 335 26.48 19.59 19.39
CA THR A 335 25.65 19.96 20.56
C THR A 335 24.25 19.32 20.50
N VAL A 336 23.70 19.09 19.30
CA VAL A 336 22.40 18.44 19.12
C VAL A 336 22.51 16.92 19.27
N GLN A 337 23.64 16.33 18.86
CA GLN A 337 23.89 14.88 18.90
C GLN A 337 23.67 14.27 20.29
N GLU A 338 23.96 14.99 21.38
CA GLU A 338 23.74 14.51 22.75
C GLU A 338 22.26 14.40 23.16
N HIS A 339 21.34 14.94 22.35
CA HIS A 339 19.90 14.99 22.63
C HIS A 339 19.02 14.34 21.55
N VAL A 340 19.64 13.70 20.55
CA VAL A 340 18.92 13.14 19.40
C VAL A 340 17.88 12.10 19.82
N GLU A 341 18.19 11.28 20.83
CA GLU A 341 17.28 10.23 21.33
C GLU A 341 16.00 10.84 21.95
N GLU A 342 16.14 11.89 22.77
CA GLU A 342 15.01 12.60 23.37
C GLU A 342 14.20 13.36 22.31
N ILE A 343 14.87 14.00 21.34
CA ILE A 343 14.20 14.71 20.24
C ILE A 343 13.40 13.73 19.36
N THR A 344 13.95 12.55 19.04
CA THR A 344 13.26 11.48 18.30
C THR A 344 12.00 11.03 19.04
N THR A 345 12.10 10.82 20.35
CA THR A 345 10.95 10.43 21.18
C THR A 345 9.83 11.48 21.14
N ILE A 346 10.17 12.77 21.17
CA ILE A 346 9.18 13.87 21.06
C ILE A 346 8.60 13.93 19.64
N ALA A 347 9.42 13.73 18.60
CA ALA A 347 8.97 13.73 17.21
C ALA A 347 7.92 12.64 16.94
N GLU A 348 8.11 11.45 17.51
CA GLU A 348 7.19 10.31 17.39
C GLU A 348 5.86 10.52 18.13
N GLY A 349 5.84 11.34 19.19
CA GLY A 349 4.63 11.68 19.95
C GLY A 349 3.61 12.52 19.17
N GLY A 350 4.02 13.21 18.11
CA GLY A 350 3.18 14.06 17.26
C GLY A 350 2.84 15.44 17.87
N GLY A 351 1.96 16.20 17.21
CA GLY A 351 1.56 17.56 17.62
C GLY A 351 2.50 18.68 17.15
N GLU A 352 2.34 19.89 17.70
CA GLU A 352 3.20 21.05 17.35
C GLU A 352 4.65 20.84 17.81
N GLU A 353 4.86 20.28 19.02
CA GLU A 353 6.19 19.95 19.54
C GLU A 353 6.87 18.84 18.72
N GLY A 354 6.14 17.80 18.32
CA GLY A 354 6.67 16.73 17.48
C GLY A 354 7.09 17.22 16.09
N SER A 355 6.31 18.14 15.48
CA SER A 355 6.68 18.75 14.21
C SER A 355 7.96 19.59 14.30
N LEU A 356 8.15 20.30 15.42
CA LEU A 356 9.36 21.07 15.67
C LEU A 356 10.57 20.14 15.92
N ALA A 357 10.38 19.03 16.64
CA ALA A 357 11.40 18.01 16.84
C ALA A 357 11.83 17.35 15.52
N GLY A 358 10.88 17.02 14.64
CA GLY A 358 11.17 16.55 13.28
C GLY A 358 11.99 17.55 12.46
N GLU A 359 11.69 18.84 12.57
CA GLU A 359 12.47 19.90 11.92
C GLU A 359 13.92 19.95 12.45
N VAL A 360 14.13 19.81 13.76
CA VAL A 360 15.46 19.76 14.38
C VAL A 360 16.27 18.58 13.84
N LEU A 361 15.70 17.37 13.82
CA LEU A 361 16.37 16.16 13.33
C LEU A 361 16.74 16.27 11.85
N SER A 362 15.82 16.80 11.03
CA SER A 362 16.04 17.06 9.61
C SER A 362 17.23 18.00 9.39
N ARG A 363 17.26 19.16 10.08
CA ARG A 363 18.38 20.11 9.98
C ARG A 363 19.70 19.52 10.50
N TYR A 364 19.64 18.75 11.59
CA TYR A 364 20.80 18.10 12.19
C TYR A 364 21.45 17.13 11.21
N GLY A 365 20.66 16.23 10.62
CA GLY A 365 21.14 15.31 9.59
C GLY A 365 21.69 16.06 8.38
N GLN A 366 21.03 17.13 7.94
CA GLN A 366 21.50 17.90 6.77
C GLN A 366 22.86 18.56 7.03
N ALA A 367 23.12 19.05 8.24
CA ALA A 367 24.36 19.71 8.60
C ALA A 367 25.56 18.77 8.70
N GLN A 368 25.31 17.53 9.13
CA GLN A 368 26.34 16.51 9.32
C GLN A 368 26.64 15.73 8.02
N SER A 369 25.86 15.92 6.96
CA SER A 369 25.95 15.12 5.73
C SER A 369 26.62 15.86 4.58
N ASP A 370 27.56 15.18 3.93
CA ASP A 370 28.20 15.68 2.71
C ASP A 370 27.35 15.43 1.44
N ASP A 371 26.40 14.49 1.52
CA ASP A 371 25.49 14.10 0.44
C ASP A 371 24.16 13.49 0.97
N THR A 372 23.20 13.25 0.07
CA THR A 372 21.86 12.73 0.40
C THR A 372 21.87 11.34 1.03
N VAL A 373 22.85 10.48 0.71
CA VAL A 373 22.95 9.13 1.31
C VAL A 373 23.43 9.25 2.74
N SER A 374 24.49 10.02 2.97
CA SER A 374 25.02 10.32 4.29
C SER A 374 23.96 10.97 5.19
N TYR A 375 23.12 11.85 4.60
CA TYR A 375 21.98 12.47 5.28
C TYR A 375 21.00 11.42 5.81
N LEU A 376 20.59 10.49 4.95
CA LEU A 376 19.68 9.43 5.33
C LEU A 376 20.31 8.50 6.36
N GLN A 377 21.55 8.08 6.17
CA GLN A 377 22.25 7.24 7.14
C GLN A 377 22.27 7.88 8.54
N GLN A 378 22.47 9.20 8.63
CA GLN A 378 22.46 9.90 9.91
C GLN A 378 21.08 9.93 10.54
N LEU A 379 20.04 10.20 9.75
CA LEU A 379 18.65 10.12 10.24
C LEU A 379 18.29 8.72 10.70
N LEU A 380 18.72 7.68 9.97
CA LEU A 380 18.41 6.29 10.30
C LEU A 380 19.22 5.80 11.50
N ASN A 381 20.49 6.18 11.64
CA ASN A 381 21.29 5.87 12.83
C ASN A 381 20.74 6.53 14.11
N ALA A 382 20.02 7.64 13.98
CA ALA A 382 19.31 8.30 15.08
C ALA A 382 18.05 7.55 15.54
N HIS A 383 17.55 6.61 14.74
CA HIS A 383 16.33 5.84 15.01
C HIS A 383 16.67 4.35 15.15
N GLN A 384 16.62 3.84 16.38
CA GLN A 384 17.03 2.46 16.69
C GLN A 384 15.86 1.47 16.80
N GLU A 385 14.62 1.96 16.95
CA GLU A 385 13.45 1.11 17.24
C GLU A 385 12.26 1.51 16.37
N GLY A 386 11.64 0.56 15.65
CA GLY A 386 10.42 0.80 14.85
C GLY A 386 10.63 0.74 13.34
N SER A 387 9.63 1.21 12.57
CA SER A 387 9.71 1.24 11.10
C SER A 387 10.51 2.45 10.64
N VAL A 388 11.53 2.20 9.82
CA VAL A 388 12.32 3.24 9.18
C VAL A 388 11.45 4.11 8.27
N ILE A 389 10.55 3.50 7.50
CA ILE A 389 9.58 4.25 6.69
C ILE A 389 8.67 5.09 7.58
N GLY A 390 8.17 4.50 8.67
CA GLY A 390 7.38 5.17 9.69
C GLY A 390 8.03 6.44 10.22
N TYR A 391 9.29 6.31 10.66
CA TYR A 391 10.12 7.41 11.15
C TYR A 391 10.33 8.51 10.10
N LEU A 392 10.73 8.15 8.87
CA LEU A 392 10.96 9.13 7.80
C LEU A 392 9.66 9.82 7.33
N ALA A 393 8.52 9.14 7.40
CA ALA A 393 7.23 9.68 6.96
C ALA A 393 6.54 10.52 8.05
N LYS A 394 6.60 10.10 9.33
CA LYS A 394 5.87 10.73 10.44
C LYS A 394 6.74 11.65 11.28
N ALA A 395 7.86 11.13 11.80
CA ALA A 395 8.70 11.84 12.75
C ALA A 395 9.51 12.94 12.07
N VAL A 396 10.13 12.62 10.92
CA VAL A 396 10.97 13.58 10.17
C VAL A 396 10.19 14.24 9.01
N ASN A 397 9.13 13.61 8.53
CA ASN A 397 8.30 14.07 7.39
C ASN A 397 9.11 14.39 6.11
N CYS A 398 10.19 13.64 5.88
CA CYS A 398 11.03 13.79 4.69
C CYS A 398 10.64 12.80 3.58
N LEU A 399 10.07 11.64 3.92
CA LEU A 399 9.59 10.68 2.92
C LEU A 399 8.21 11.07 2.41
N GLN A 400 8.13 11.36 1.12
CA GLN A 400 6.92 11.78 0.43
C GLN A 400 6.53 10.80 -0.67
N TYR A 401 5.25 10.85 -1.04
CA TYR A 401 4.65 10.02 -2.06
C TYR A 401 3.95 10.88 -3.11
N ARG A 402 4.12 10.54 -4.38
CA ARG A 402 3.45 11.17 -5.51
C ARG A 402 2.46 10.18 -6.12
N PRO A 403 1.14 10.34 -5.91
CA PRO A 403 0.15 9.44 -6.49
C PRO A 403 0.28 9.34 -8.02
N THR A 404 0.01 8.14 -8.56
CA THR A 404 0.09 7.91 -10.01
C THR A 404 -0.83 8.86 -10.77
N GLY A 405 -0.27 9.66 -11.67
CA GLY A 405 -1.00 10.65 -12.47
C GLY A 405 -0.95 12.08 -11.90
N GLU A 406 -0.43 12.26 -10.69
CA GLU A 406 -0.18 13.58 -10.10
C GLU A 406 1.24 14.09 -10.40
N THR A 407 1.42 15.41 -10.27
CA THR A 407 2.71 16.08 -10.54
C THR A 407 3.47 16.47 -9.27
N SER A 408 2.80 16.52 -8.13
CA SER A 408 3.37 16.97 -6.84
C SER A 408 3.46 15.81 -5.86
N TYR A 409 4.54 15.81 -5.07
CA TYR A 409 4.67 14.94 -3.91
C TYR A 409 3.79 15.45 -2.76
N GLN A 410 3.30 14.52 -1.95
CA GLN A 410 2.50 14.74 -0.75
C GLN A 410 3.13 13.94 0.40
N SER A 411 2.94 14.36 1.66
CA SER A 411 3.40 13.59 2.82
C SER A 411 2.83 12.17 2.79
N LEU A 412 3.69 11.17 2.99
CA LEU A 412 3.28 9.78 3.11
C LEU A 412 2.58 9.58 4.46
N SER A 413 1.41 8.96 4.46
CA SER A 413 0.65 8.69 5.67
C SER A 413 0.55 7.18 5.90
N ILE A 414 1.10 6.74 7.04
CA ILE A 414 1.08 5.36 7.53
C ILE A 414 0.37 5.39 8.89
N ASP A 415 -0.51 4.43 9.18
CA ASP A 415 -1.11 4.29 10.51
C ASP A 415 -0.17 3.61 11.50
N GLU A 416 -0.63 3.38 12.72
CA GLU A 416 0.11 2.62 13.73
C GLU A 416 0.22 1.12 13.37
N ALA A 417 -0.85 0.52 12.84
CA ALA A 417 -0.86 -0.89 12.47
C ALA A 417 0.13 -1.19 11.33
N GLY A 418 0.12 -0.39 10.25
CA GLY A 418 1.06 -0.49 9.14
C GLY A 418 2.50 -0.21 9.56
N ASP A 419 2.73 0.73 10.48
CA ASP A 419 4.05 1.03 11.05
C ASP A 419 4.65 -0.17 11.77
N ARG A 420 3.88 -0.76 12.70
CA ARG A 420 4.25 -1.99 13.41
C ARG A 420 4.42 -3.16 12.47
N ALA A 421 3.56 -3.29 11.45
CA ALA A 421 3.67 -4.35 10.46
C ALA A 421 4.97 -4.25 9.64
N LEU A 422 5.36 -3.04 9.22
CA LEU A 422 6.63 -2.79 8.54
C LEU A 422 7.82 -3.06 9.47
N ALA A 423 7.77 -2.59 10.72
CA ALA A 423 8.79 -2.83 11.73
C ALA A 423 9.00 -4.33 12.00
N ASN A 424 7.93 -5.07 12.24
CA ASN A 424 7.95 -6.52 12.48
C ASN A 424 8.63 -7.29 11.33
N VAL A 425 8.33 -6.95 10.07
CA VAL A 425 9.01 -7.56 8.92
C VAL A 425 10.45 -7.10 8.80
N GLY A 426 10.71 -5.81 8.99
CA GLY A 426 12.06 -5.25 8.96
C GLY A 426 12.99 -5.91 9.98
N ASP A 427 12.56 -6.03 11.23
CA ASP A 427 13.30 -6.65 12.33
C ASP A 427 13.57 -8.14 12.05
N THR A 428 12.53 -8.88 11.67
CA THR A 428 12.62 -10.32 11.36
C THR A 428 13.64 -10.60 10.24
N VAL A 429 13.56 -9.84 9.15
CA VAL A 429 14.47 -10.03 8.01
C VAL A 429 15.89 -9.57 8.34
N TYR A 430 16.05 -8.48 9.10
CA TYR A 430 17.34 -8.00 9.59
C TYR A 430 18.03 -9.00 10.52
N GLU A 431 17.25 -9.77 11.30
CA GLU A 431 17.75 -10.89 12.11
C GLU A 431 18.08 -12.15 11.30
N GLY A 432 17.92 -12.13 9.97
CA GLY A 432 18.19 -13.28 9.10
C GLY A 432 17.09 -14.34 9.10
N GLN A 433 15.90 -14.02 9.61
CA GLN A 433 14.81 -14.99 9.70
C GLN A 433 13.97 -15.03 8.42
N THR A 434 13.49 -16.23 8.09
CA THR A 434 12.66 -16.49 6.92
C THR A 434 11.26 -16.89 7.36
N LEU A 435 10.33 -15.91 7.39
CA LEU A 435 8.94 -16.12 7.79
C LEU A 435 7.95 -15.73 6.68
N PRO A 436 6.85 -16.47 6.49
CA PRO A 436 5.76 -16.08 5.62
C PRO A 436 5.04 -14.82 6.13
N ILE A 437 4.71 -13.92 5.20
CA ILE A 437 3.96 -12.69 5.49
C ILE A 437 2.55 -12.87 4.94
N VAL A 438 1.52 -12.80 5.79
CA VAL A 438 0.10 -12.86 5.41
C VAL A 438 -0.52 -11.47 5.62
N TRP A 439 -0.52 -10.68 4.56
CA TRP A 439 -1.11 -9.35 4.60
C TRP A 439 -2.65 -9.42 4.62
N PRO A 440 -3.34 -8.70 5.54
CA PRO A 440 -4.80 -8.79 5.67
C PRO A 440 -5.60 -8.42 4.42
N ALA A 441 -5.00 -7.64 3.52
CA ALA A 441 -5.63 -7.05 2.35
C ALA A 441 -4.86 -7.33 1.04
N TYR A 442 -5.53 -7.17 -0.10
CA TYR A 442 -4.85 -7.15 -1.40
C TYR A 442 -4.29 -5.74 -1.68
N GLU A 443 -3.06 -5.49 -1.24
CA GLU A 443 -2.37 -4.22 -1.50
C GLU A 443 -0.95 -4.47 -2.03
N PRO A 444 -0.77 -4.64 -3.35
CA PRO A 444 0.55 -4.81 -3.94
C PRO A 444 1.59 -3.73 -3.62
N ARG A 445 1.20 -2.49 -3.24
CA ARG A 445 2.15 -1.46 -2.75
C ARG A 445 2.94 -1.91 -1.53
N VAL A 446 2.38 -2.80 -0.71
CA VAL A 446 3.06 -3.37 0.46
C VAL A 446 4.40 -3.98 0.06
N ALA A 447 4.49 -4.63 -1.10
CA ALA A 447 5.76 -5.20 -1.55
C ALA A 447 6.83 -4.13 -1.82
N VAL A 448 6.43 -2.93 -2.25
CA VAL A 448 7.34 -1.79 -2.46
C VAL A 448 7.74 -1.18 -1.12
N LEU A 449 6.79 -0.99 -0.19
CA LEU A 449 7.12 -0.48 1.15
C LEU A 449 7.99 -1.46 1.93
N LEU A 450 7.71 -2.77 1.92
CA LEU A 450 8.59 -3.75 2.54
C LEU A 450 9.98 -3.75 1.90
N ALA A 451 10.07 -3.67 0.57
CA ALA A 451 11.37 -3.57 -0.08
C ALA A 451 12.14 -2.29 0.29
N LEU A 452 11.43 -1.18 0.48
CA LEU A 452 12.00 0.09 0.94
C LEU A 452 12.45 0.02 2.40
N GLU A 453 11.65 -0.57 3.27
CA GLU A 453 11.97 -0.76 4.70
C GLU A 453 13.27 -1.55 4.82
N LEU A 454 13.38 -2.64 4.08
CA LEU A 454 14.57 -3.48 4.04
C LEU A 454 15.78 -2.76 3.43
N ALA A 455 15.59 -2.07 2.29
CA ALA A 455 16.69 -1.38 1.62
C ALA A 455 17.22 -0.18 2.42
N LEU A 456 16.35 0.53 3.14
CA LEU A 456 16.76 1.65 3.99
C LEU A 456 17.44 1.16 5.27
N ARG A 457 17.02 0.03 5.84
CA ARG A 457 17.71 -0.60 6.97
C ARG A 457 19.10 -1.14 6.61
N SER A 458 19.29 -1.59 5.37
CA SER A 458 20.58 -2.12 4.87
C SER A 458 21.43 -1.10 4.10
N LEU A 459 21.15 0.21 4.24
CA LEU A 459 21.82 1.26 3.47
C LEU A 459 23.35 1.23 3.61
N ASP A 460 23.84 0.81 4.77
CA ASP A 460 25.26 0.79 5.17
C ASP A 460 25.96 -0.52 4.81
N GLU A 461 25.18 -1.59 4.68
CA GLU A 461 25.66 -2.95 4.43
C GLU A 461 25.77 -3.24 2.92
N GLY A 462 24.97 -2.53 2.11
CA GLY A 462 24.93 -2.70 0.65
C GLY A 462 24.23 -3.98 0.19
N SER A 463 23.47 -4.62 1.09
CA SER A 463 22.77 -5.87 0.84
C SER A 463 21.58 -5.66 -0.11
N ASP A 464 21.56 -6.36 -1.24
CA ASP A 464 20.52 -6.16 -2.25
C ASP A 464 19.18 -6.75 -1.82
N VAL A 465 18.10 -6.01 -2.05
CA VAL A 465 16.73 -6.48 -1.78
C VAL A 465 16.06 -6.90 -3.07
N ILE A 466 15.83 -8.21 -3.22
CA ILE A 466 15.25 -8.78 -4.43
C ILE A 466 13.74 -8.93 -4.29
N VAL A 467 12.97 -8.24 -5.14
CA VAL A 467 11.52 -8.35 -5.19
C VAL A 467 11.11 -9.21 -6.39
N PHE A 468 10.67 -10.44 -6.12
CA PHE A 468 10.12 -11.33 -7.13
C PHE A 468 8.62 -11.12 -7.29
N SER A 469 8.18 -10.71 -8.49
CA SER A 469 6.77 -10.57 -8.83
C SER A 469 6.45 -11.25 -10.18
N PRO A 470 5.86 -12.47 -10.17
CA PRO A 470 5.63 -13.28 -11.37
C PRO A 470 4.45 -12.83 -12.25
N GLY A 471 3.84 -11.67 -11.97
CA GLY A 471 2.60 -11.18 -12.57
C GLY A 471 2.57 -11.11 -14.12
N GLY A 472 1.39 -11.34 -14.69
CA GLY A 472 1.07 -11.06 -16.10
C GLY A 472 0.49 -9.64 -16.25
N GLY A 473 0.61 -9.01 -17.42
CA GLY A 473 0.28 -7.59 -17.63
C GLY A 473 -1.21 -7.19 -17.55
N ASN A 474 -2.07 -8.04 -16.98
CA ASN A 474 -3.51 -7.78 -16.84
C ASN A 474 -3.93 -7.47 -15.39
N HIS A 475 -3.00 -7.48 -14.44
CA HIS A 475 -3.26 -7.19 -13.02
C HIS A 475 -2.17 -6.26 -12.49
N TRP A 476 -2.59 -5.31 -11.66
CA TRP A 476 -1.70 -4.41 -10.94
C TRP A 476 -0.89 -5.18 -9.88
N GLY A 477 0.35 -4.79 -9.64
CA GLY A 477 1.30 -5.49 -8.76
C GLY A 477 2.30 -6.40 -9.49
N ASN A 478 2.39 -6.31 -10.82
CA ASN A 478 3.44 -6.99 -11.58
C ASN A 478 4.80 -6.25 -11.45
N LYS A 479 5.90 -6.88 -11.84
CA LYS A 479 7.25 -6.28 -11.85
C LYS A 479 7.31 -4.82 -12.36
N GLY A 480 6.64 -4.54 -13.48
CA GLY A 480 6.61 -3.20 -14.08
C GLY A 480 5.86 -2.21 -13.20
N ASP A 481 4.68 -2.59 -12.72
CA ASP A 481 3.86 -1.75 -11.85
C ASP A 481 4.57 -1.45 -10.53
N LEU A 482 5.20 -2.45 -9.89
CA LEU A 482 5.92 -2.25 -8.63
C LEU A 482 7.14 -1.33 -8.78
N ARG A 483 7.83 -1.42 -9.91
CA ARG A 483 8.96 -0.53 -10.21
C ARG A 483 8.47 0.89 -10.49
N ASP A 484 7.39 1.04 -11.23
CA ASP A 484 6.81 2.35 -11.52
C ASP A 484 6.24 2.97 -10.22
N GLU A 485 5.69 2.15 -9.32
CA GLU A 485 5.26 2.53 -7.97
C GLU A 485 6.44 2.91 -7.06
N PHE A 486 7.55 2.20 -7.11
CA PHE A 486 8.79 2.59 -6.41
C PHE A 486 9.28 3.98 -6.82
N ALA A 487 9.06 4.37 -8.09
CA ALA A 487 9.40 5.71 -8.59
C ALA A 487 8.42 6.83 -8.17
N ASN A 488 7.34 6.49 -7.45
CA ASN A 488 6.41 7.45 -6.87
C ASN A 488 6.84 7.93 -5.48
N TYR A 489 7.83 7.29 -4.86
CA TYR A 489 8.39 7.71 -3.58
C TYR A 489 9.58 8.64 -3.78
N GLY A 490 9.72 9.63 -2.90
CA GLY A 490 10.81 10.61 -2.97
C GLY A 490 11.10 11.22 -1.61
N LEU A 491 12.29 11.80 -1.47
CA LEU A 491 12.77 12.41 -0.25
C LEU A 491 12.88 13.92 -0.40
N VAL A 492 12.37 14.65 0.59
CA VAL A 492 12.52 16.10 0.74
C VAL A 492 13.55 16.36 1.82
N VAL A 493 14.71 16.85 1.39
CA VAL A 493 15.83 17.20 2.28
C VAL A 493 15.60 18.58 2.92
N SER A 494 14.96 19.51 2.21
CA SER A 494 14.59 20.84 2.71
C SER A 494 13.49 21.44 1.85
N GLU A 495 12.65 22.31 2.43
CA GLU A 495 11.58 23.03 1.71
C GLU A 495 12.09 23.85 0.51
N GLU A 496 13.38 24.22 0.51
CA GLU A 496 14.00 25.01 -0.55
C GLU A 496 14.34 24.20 -1.79
N PHE A 497 14.39 22.87 -1.69
CA PHE A 497 14.81 21.97 -2.76
C PHE A 497 13.66 21.08 -3.26
N PRO A 498 13.62 20.77 -4.57
CA PRO A 498 12.63 19.83 -5.08
C PRO A 498 12.85 18.43 -4.49
N PRO A 499 11.78 17.65 -4.24
CA PRO A 499 11.90 16.27 -3.79
C PRO A 499 12.78 15.45 -4.73
N VAL A 500 13.70 14.68 -4.16
CA VAL A 500 14.58 13.75 -4.90
C VAL A 500 13.87 12.40 -4.99
N PRO A 501 13.57 11.88 -6.20
CA PRO A 501 12.96 10.55 -6.36
C PRO A 501 13.82 9.45 -5.71
N LEU A 502 13.19 8.48 -5.04
CA LEU A 502 13.93 7.37 -4.43
C LEU A 502 14.81 6.57 -5.41
N PRO A 503 14.43 6.34 -6.68
CA PRO A 503 15.31 5.68 -7.65
C PRO A 503 16.66 6.39 -7.91
N ASP A 504 16.75 7.68 -7.60
CA ASP A 504 17.98 8.48 -7.72
C ASP A 504 18.83 8.40 -6.44
N ILE A 505 18.29 7.82 -5.36
CA ILE A 505 18.97 7.59 -4.09
C ILE A 505 19.28 6.10 -3.93
N VAL A 506 18.24 5.26 -3.82
CA VAL A 506 18.33 3.80 -3.80
C VAL A 506 18.11 3.28 -5.23
N PRO A 507 19.16 2.86 -5.94
CA PRO A 507 19.03 2.39 -7.31
C PRO A 507 18.12 1.17 -7.41
N HIS A 508 17.27 1.12 -8.44
CA HIS A 508 16.58 -0.10 -8.80
C HIS A 508 17.35 -0.86 -9.89
N ALA A 509 17.27 -2.18 -9.86
CA ALA A 509 18.06 -3.06 -10.71
C ALA A 509 17.23 -4.23 -11.27
N ARG A 510 17.86 -5.01 -12.16
CA ARG A 510 17.31 -6.25 -12.70
C ARG A 510 18.37 -7.35 -12.66
N ILE A 511 17.92 -8.60 -12.73
CA ILE A 511 18.79 -9.75 -12.94
C ILE A 511 18.96 -9.98 -14.44
N ASP A 512 20.20 -10.17 -14.90
CA ASP A 512 20.57 -10.45 -16.29
C ASP A 512 21.75 -11.45 -16.28
N ASP A 513 21.54 -12.63 -16.89
CA ASP A 513 22.52 -13.74 -16.94
C ASP A 513 23.21 -14.04 -15.58
N GLY A 514 22.43 -14.19 -14.51
CA GLY A 514 22.93 -14.48 -13.14
C GLY A 514 23.62 -13.30 -12.45
N SER A 515 23.58 -12.10 -13.03
CA SER A 515 24.19 -10.89 -12.46
C SER A 515 23.17 -9.76 -12.25
N ILE A 516 23.39 -8.94 -11.23
CA ILE A 516 22.54 -7.78 -10.93
C ILE A 516 23.05 -6.56 -11.71
N VAL A 517 22.18 -6.03 -12.58
CA VAL A 517 22.47 -4.90 -13.47
C VAL A 517 21.59 -3.71 -13.06
N PRO A 518 22.18 -2.55 -12.68
CA PRO A 518 21.43 -1.37 -12.29
C PRO A 518 20.64 -0.80 -13.48
N MET A 519 19.46 -0.26 -13.18
CA MET A 519 18.53 0.34 -14.14
C MET A 519 18.31 1.84 -13.87
N SER A 520 18.65 2.33 -12.68
CA SER A 520 18.78 3.75 -12.37
C SER A 520 20.18 4.10 -11.85
N ASP A 521 20.53 5.37 -11.97
CA ASP A 521 21.83 5.94 -11.57
C ASP A 521 21.87 6.31 -10.06
N GLY A 522 21.12 5.57 -9.23
CA GLY A 522 21.04 5.82 -7.79
C GLY A 522 22.41 5.75 -7.12
N ILE A 523 22.57 6.50 -6.04
CA ILE A 523 23.87 6.75 -5.40
C ILE A 523 24.20 5.81 -4.23
N ALA A 524 23.21 5.12 -3.64
CA ALA A 524 23.43 4.14 -2.59
C ALA A 524 24.00 2.81 -3.13
N ASP A 525 24.76 2.10 -2.29
CA ASP A 525 25.32 0.79 -2.64
C ASP A 525 24.24 -0.31 -2.65
N VAL A 526 23.23 -0.20 -1.79
CA VAL A 526 22.04 -1.07 -1.77
C VAL A 526 21.18 -0.87 -3.01
N ARG A 527 20.67 -1.97 -3.59
CA ARG A 527 19.74 -1.92 -4.73
C ARG A 527 18.44 -2.65 -4.45
N VAL A 528 17.35 -2.12 -5.00
CA VAL A 528 16.07 -2.85 -5.09
C VAL A 528 16.00 -3.56 -6.44
N VAL A 529 16.15 -4.89 -6.43
CA VAL A 529 16.24 -5.71 -7.63
C VAL A 529 14.88 -6.29 -7.96
N PHE A 530 14.26 -5.84 -9.05
CA PHE A 530 12.96 -6.39 -9.45
C PHE A 530 13.13 -7.59 -10.39
N SER A 531 12.57 -8.74 -10.05
CA SER A 531 12.55 -9.96 -10.87
C SER A 531 11.14 -10.41 -11.22
N LYS A 532 11.02 -11.09 -12.37
CA LYS A 532 9.75 -11.68 -12.83
C LYS A 532 9.86 -13.19 -13.02
N ARG A 533 11.06 -13.73 -13.23
CA ARG A 533 11.26 -15.15 -13.54
C ARG A 533 11.90 -15.83 -12.36
N PHE A 534 11.27 -16.90 -11.91
CA PHE A 534 11.79 -17.67 -10.78
C PHE A 534 13.20 -18.21 -11.05
N ALA A 535 13.46 -18.66 -12.29
CA ALA A 535 14.79 -19.09 -12.73
C ALA A 535 15.87 -18.00 -12.62
N GLU A 536 15.51 -16.70 -12.72
CA GLU A 536 16.50 -15.63 -12.50
C GLU A 536 17.01 -15.62 -11.06
N LEU A 537 16.22 -16.08 -10.08
CA LEU A 537 16.63 -16.18 -8.68
C LEU A 537 17.56 -17.37 -8.46
N GLN A 538 17.29 -18.51 -9.11
CA GLN A 538 18.12 -19.72 -9.05
C GLN A 538 19.48 -19.55 -9.72
N ASP A 539 19.59 -18.62 -10.68
CA ASP A 539 20.85 -18.32 -11.38
C ASP A 539 21.77 -17.36 -10.59
N LEU A 540 21.36 -16.86 -9.41
CA LEU A 540 22.17 -15.96 -8.58
C LEU A 540 23.11 -16.75 -7.67
N ASP A 541 24.36 -16.31 -7.53
CA ASP A 541 25.33 -17.05 -6.70
C ASP A 541 25.04 -16.97 -5.18
N ALA A 542 24.48 -15.85 -4.69
CA ALA A 542 24.09 -15.64 -3.29
C ALA A 542 23.20 -14.38 -3.16
N PRO A 543 21.87 -14.50 -3.06
CA PRO A 543 21.00 -13.38 -2.71
C PRO A 543 21.02 -13.12 -1.20
N ASP A 544 21.06 -11.85 -0.76
CA ASP A 544 21.02 -11.51 0.67
C ASP A 544 19.58 -11.57 1.21
N THR A 545 18.65 -10.91 0.52
CA THR A 545 17.25 -10.80 0.91
C THR A 545 16.34 -10.93 -0.30
N VAL A 546 15.35 -11.83 -0.21
CA VAL A 546 14.38 -12.09 -1.28
C VAL A 546 12.96 -11.95 -0.74
N LEU A 547 12.24 -10.94 -1.21
CA LEU A 547 10.81 -10.78 -1.00
C LEU A 547 10.05 -11.39 -2.18
N LEU A 548 9.35 -12.49 -1.93
CA LEU A 548 8.52 -13.15 -2.95
C LEU A 548 7.12 -12.54 -2.90
N ASN A 549 6.83 -11.56 -3.75
CA ASN A 549 5.51 -10.95 -3.85
C ASN A 549 4.50 -11.92 -4.53
N LEU A 550 3.87 -12.74 -3.70
CA LEU A 550 2.83 -13.70 -4.07
C LEU A 550 1.43 -13.19 -3.71
N ALA A 551 1.28 -11.97 -3.18
CA ALA A 551 0.03 -11.41 -2.70
C ALA A 551 -1.09 -11.43 -3.76
N ALA A 552 -0.71 -11.34 -5.04
CA ALA A 552 -1.62 -11.45 -6.16
C ALA A 552 -1.89 -12.88 -6.62
N ARG A 553 -0.86 -13.71 -6.78
CA ARG A 553 -1.00 -15.04 -7.36
C ARG A 553 0.16 -15.95 -7.02
N THR A 554 -0.15 -17.22 -6.83
CA THR A 554 0.83 -18.30 -6.77
C THR A 554 0.46 -19.42 -7.75
N LYS A 555 1.48 -20.16 -8.18
CA LYS A 555 1.40 -21.33 -9.05
C LYS A 555 2.13 -22.47 -8.35
N GLY A 556 1.70 -23.72 -8.56
CA GLY A 556 2.38 -24.88 -7.97
C GLY A 556 3.86 -24.98 -8.34
N THR A 557 4.26 -24.52 -9.53
CA THR A 557 5.68 -24.46 -9.92
C THR A 557 6.51 -23.46 -9.11
N PHE A 558 5.87 -22.49 -8.46
CA PHE A 558 6.56 -21.56 -7.55
C PHE A 558 6.67 -22.14 -6.16
N GLU A 559 5.67 -22.88 -5.68
CA GLU A 559 5.75 -23.57 -4.37
C GLU A 559 6.93 -24.54 -4.35
N GLU A 560 7.04 -25.42 -5.36
CA GLU A 560 8.19 -26.34 -5.51
C GLU A 560 9.52 -25.57 -5.58
N GLY A 561 9.55 -24.46 -6.32
CA GLY A 561 10.77 -23.66 -6.45
C GLY A 561 11.15 -22.92 -5.16
N ILE A 562 10.18 -22.49 -4.34
CA ILE A 562 10.45 -21.78 -3.09
C ILE A 562 11.15 -22.71 -2.10
N ASP A 563 10.73 -23.97 -2.04
CA ASP A 563 11.41 -25.00 -1.25
C ASP A 563 12.85 -25.18 -1.73
N GLU A 564 13.07 -25.27 -3.04
CA GLU A 564 14.42 -25.34 -3.62
C GLU A 564 15.27 -24.11 -3.25
N LEU A 565 14.71 -22.90 -3.29
CA LEU A 565 15.44 -21.67 -2.91
C LEU A 565 15.78 -21.65 -1.40
N LEU A 566 14.85 -22.08 -0.54
CA LEU A 566 15.07 -22.14 0.91
C LEU A 566 16.15 -23.17 1.27
N GLU A 567 16.21 -24.29 0.54
CA GLU A 567 17.25 -25.30 0.72
C GLU A 567 18.61 -24.87 0.13
N GLU A 568 18.61 -24.16 -1.00
CA GLU A 568 19.82 -23.74 -1.70
C GLU A 568 20.52 -22.55 -1.00
N TYR A 569 19.74 -21.61 -0.46
CA TYR A 569 20.23 -20.37 0.15
C TYR A 569 19.88 -20.30 1.64
N GLU A 570 20.44 -21.22 2.44
CA GLU A 570 20.20 -21.31 3.90
C GLU A 570 20.56 -20.02 4.66
N ASP A 571 21.52 -19.25 4.14
CA ASP A 571 21.99 -17.99 4.74
C ASP A 571 21.19 -16.74 4.26
N ALA A 572 20.24 -16.89 3.33
CA ALA A 572 19.46 -15.79 2.77
C ALA A 572 18.09 -15.64 3.45
N SER A 573 17.65 -14.40 3.67
CA SER A 573 16.29 -14.13 4.18
C SER A 573 15.28 -14.18 3.02
N ILE A 574 14.48 -15.25 2.93
CA ILE A 574 13.52 -15.46 1.81
C ILE A 574 12.08 -15.41 2.33
N SER A 575 11.43 -14.27 2.26
CA SER A 575 10.08 -14.09 2.82
C SER A 575 8.99 -14.09 1.75
N PRO A 576 8.08 -15.10 1.73
CA PRO A 576 6.93 -15.08 0.85
C PRO A 576 5.80 -14.20 1.38
N LEU A 577 5.38 -13.22 0.58
CA LEU A 577 4.28 -12.32 0.88
C LEU A 577 2.99 -12.81 0.22
N TYR A 578 2.02 -13.19 1.02
CA TYR A 578 0.65 -13.54 0.64
C TYR A 578 -0.33 -12.44 1.08
N SER A 579 -1.52 -12.42 0.48
CA SER A 579 -2.70 -11.75 1.00
C SER A 579 -3.84 -12.73 1.27
N ASN A 580 -4.85 -12.29 2.03
CA ASN A 580 -6.15 -12.97 2.17
C ASN A 580 -6.91 -13.17 0.85
N TYR A 581 -6.44 -12.56 -0.24
CA TYR A 581 -6.99 -12.68 -1.59
C TYR A 581 -5.97 -13.23 -2.59
N THR A 582 -4.91 -13.88 -2.12
CA THR A 582 -3.94 -14.56 -2.98
C THR A 582 -4.65 -15.59 -3.85
N LYS A 583 -4.44 -15.51 -5.17
CA LYS A 583 -5.00 -16.47 -6.11
C LYS A 583 -4.08 -17.69 -6.28
N HIS A 584 -4.55 -18.85 -5.85
CA HIS A 584 -3.88 -20.14 -6.02
C HIS A 584 -4.36 -20.82 -7.31
N GLU A 585 -3.50 -20.88 -8.33
CA GLU A 585 -3.89 -21.38 -9.66
C GLU A 585 -3.85 -22.91 -9.80
N PHE A 586 -3.16 -23.61 -8.90
CA PHE A 586 -2.85 -25.04 -9.04
C PHE A 586 -3.73 -25.98 -8.21
N GLU A 587 -4.16 -25.55 -7.02
CA GLU A 587 -4.92 -26.39 -6.07
C GLU A 587 -6.26 -26.91 -6.63
N GLU A 588 -6.85 -26.26 -7.63
CA GLU A 588 -8.13 -26.66 -8.20
C GLU A 588 -8.12 -26.41 -9.72
N ARG A 589 -7.60 -27.38 -10.50
CA ARG A 589 -7.40 -27.43 -11.97
C ARG A 589 -8.59 -27.04 -12.89
N ARG A 590 -9.68 -26.44 -12.39
CA ARG A 590 -10.75 -25.78 -13.16
C ARG A 590 -11.12 -24.37 -12.67
N ALA A 591 -10.86 -24.00 -11.42
CA ALA A 591 -11.17 -22.68 -10.90
C ALA A 591 -10.30 -22.38 -9.66
N PRO A 592 -9.67 -21.21 -9.56
CA PRO A 592 -8.68 -20.91 -8.52
C PRO A 592 -9.29 -20.76 -7.12
N ARG A 593 -8.48 -21.04 -6.09
CA ARG A 593 -8.77 -20.71 -4.69
C ARG A 593 -8.22 -19.32 -4.35
N TYR A 594 -8.91 -18.61 -3.46
CA TYR A 594 -8.44 -17.34 -2.88
C TYR A 594 -8.26 -17.51 -1.37
N GLY A 595 -7.21 -16.92 -0.81
CA GLY A 595 -6.88 -17.01 0.62
C GLY A 595 -5.39 -17.26 0.88
N PRO A 596 -4.96 -17.26 2.15
CA PRO A 596 -3.61 -17.72 2.52
C PRO A 596 -3.40 -19.21 2.17
N PRO A 597 -2.16 -19.70 1.99
CA PRO A 597 -1.88 -21.14 1.91
C PRO A 597 -2.48 -21.90 3.09
N ARG A 598 -2.93 -23.14 2.87
CA ARG A 598 -3.59 -23.94 3.93
C ARG A 598 -2.63 -24.43 5.01
N ASP A 599 -1.38 -24.66 4.63
CA ASP A 599 -0.37 -25.32 5.47
C ASP A 599 0.47 -24.29 6.27
N LEU A 600 -0.09 -23.10 6.54
CA LEU A 600 0.54 -22.04 7.36
C LEU A 600 0.11 -22.10 8.83
N ASP A 601 -0.82 -22.99 9.18
CA ASP A 601 -1.38 -23.14 10.52
C ASP A 601 -0.36 -23.54 11.61
N GLU A 602 0.78 -24.10 11.21
CA GLU A 602 1.89 -24.43 12.12
C GLU A 602 3.10 -23.48 12.00
N ALA A 603 3.08 -22.53 11.06
CA ALA A 603 4.18 -21.60 10.82
C ALA A 603 3.94 -20.26 11.54
N ASP A 604 4.99 -19.68 12.10
CA ASP A 604 4.94 -18.28 12.53
C ASP A 604 4.74 -17.37 11.30
N THR A 605 3.75 -16.49 11.35
CA THR A 605 3.40 -15.57 10.26
C THR A 605 3.54 -14.11 10.70
N LEU A 606 3.83 -13.24 9.72
CA LEU A 606 3.85 -11.80 9.91
C LEU A 606 2.68 -11.11 9.18
N PRO A 607 2.27 -9.91 9.61
CA PRO A 607 2.78 -9.13 10.75
C PRO A 607 2.31 -9.69 12.10
N GLY A 608 3.08 -9.46 13.16
CA GLY A 608 2.85 -9.96 14.53
C GLY A 608 1.56 -9.46 15.20
N ILE A 609 1.26 -10.03 16.38
CA ILE A 609 0.02 -9.78 17.14
C ILE A 609 -0.17 -8.29 17.47
N ASP A 610 0.92 -7.59 17.82
CA ASP A 610 0.94 -6.17 18.18
C ASP A 610 0.46 -5.23 17.06
N ALA A 611 0.77 -5.57 15.80
CA ALA A 611 0.29 -4.85 14.63
C ALA A 611 -1.21 -5.11 14.38
N LEU A 612 -1.67 -6.34 14.63
CA LEU A 612 -3.08 -6.72 14.49
C LEU A 612 -3.95 -6.15 15.62
N GLU A 613 -3.42 -6.04 16.85
CA GLU A 613 -4.08 -5.37 17.97
C GLU A 613 -4.22 -3.86 17.69
N ALA A 614 -3.18 -3.20 17.19
CA ALA A 614 -3.23 -1.78 16.82
C ALA A 614 -4.32 -1.49 15.76
N ALA A 615 -4.56 -2.43 14.86
CA ALA A 615 -5.63 -2.34 13.86
C ALA A 615 -7.03 -2.43 14.46
N THR A 616 -7.16 -3.20 15.55
CA THR A 616 -8.45 -3.48 16.20
C THR A 616 -8.86 -2.35 17.16
N ASP A 617 -7.88 -1.61 17.71
CA ASP A 617 -8.10 -0.60 18.78
C ASP A 617 -8.52 0.80 18.28
N ARG A 618 -8.63 1.04 16.97
CA ARG A 618 -8.90 2.37 16.39
C ARG A 618 -10.38 2.76 16.26
N ASP A 619 -10.67 4.05 16.46
CA ASP A 619 -11.99 4.67 16.28
C ASP A 619 -12.13 5.22 14.83
N HIS A 620 -13.03 4.66 14.02
CA HIS A 620 -13.12 4.79 12.54
C HIS A 620 -13.48 6.18 11.96
N ASN A 621 -13.24 7.28 12.67
CA ASN A 621 -13.69 8.62 12.28
C ASN A 621 -12.65 9.47 11.51
N GLN A 622 -11.56 8.90 10.99
CA GLN A 622 -10.61 9.66 10.17
C GLN A 622 -10.92 9.54 8.65
N PRO A 623 -10.97 10.66 7.91
CA PRO A 623 -11.27 10.64 6.48
C PRO A 623 -10.17 9.95 5.65
N GLU A 624 -10.57 9.05 4.74
CA GLU A 624 -9.68 8.39 3.78
C GLU A 624 -9.17 9.39 2.73
N PHE A 625 -7.86 9.66 2.73
CA PHE A 625 -7.17 10.39 1.67
C PHE A 625 -6.51 9.41 0.68
N ALA A 626 -6.45 9.77 -0.60
CA ALA A 626 -5.67 9.09 -1.60
C ALA A 626 -4.16 9.26 -1.30
N GLY A 627 -3.62 8.39 -0.45
CA GLY A 627 -2.28 8.49 0.13
C GLY A 627 -2.13 7.81 1.48
N ASN A 628 -3.23 7.48 2.17
CA ASN A 628 -3.22 6.65 3.37
C ASN A 628 -3.01 5.19 2.99
N PHE A 629 -1.87 4.62 3.38
CA PHE A 629 -1.54 3.20 3.19
C PHE A 629 -2.39 2.26 4.08
N SER A 630 -3.17 2.83 5.00
CA SER A 630 -3.60 2.18 6.25
C SER A 630 -5.06 1.77 6.38
N SER A 631 -6.00 2.41 5.66
CA SER A 631 -7.44 2.17 5.92
C SER A 631 -7.92 0.74 5.62
N TRP A 632 -7.11 -0.05 4.91
CA TRP A 632 -7.42 -1.44 4.55
C TRP A 632 -7.10 -2.43 5.67
N PHE A 633 -6.10 -2.12 6.49
CA PHE A 633 -5.61 -3.02 7.52
C PHE A 633 -6.65 -3.13 8.66
N ASP A 634 -7.17 -1.98 9.10
CA ASP A 634 -8.25 -1.88 10.10
C ASP A 634 -9.53 -2.59 9.61
N ARG A 635 -10.03 -2.20 8.42
CA ARG A 635 -11.28 -2.75 7.84
C ARG A 635 -11.23 -4.27 7.61
N ALA A 636 -10.05 -4.85 7.43
CA ALA A 636 -9.90 -6.29 7.28
C ALA A 636 -10.21 -7.05 8.57
N THR A 637 -10.00 -6.45 9.74
CA THR A 637 -10.28 -7.06 11.05
C THR A 637 -11.75 -6.91 11.49
N ASP A 638 -12.47 -5.95 10.92
CA ASP A 638 -13.87 -5.67 11.24
C ASP A 638 -14.87 -6.76 10.82
N ALA A 639 -15.95 -6.87 11.61
CA ALA A 639 -17.06 -7.76 11.29
C ALA A 639 -17.82 -7.25 10.06
N GLN A 640 -17.82 -8.05 8.99
CA GLN A 640 -18.49 -7.72 7.73
C GLN A 640 -19.98 -8.09 7.75
N ASP A 641 -20.83 -7.19 7.26
CA ASP A 641 -22.27 -7.39 7.17
C ASP A 641 -22.66 -8.07 5.85
N ILE A 642 -23.32 -9.23 5.95
CA ILE A 642 -23.83 -10.01 4.81
C ILE A 642 -25.34 -10.08 4.90
N ARG A 643 -26.03 -9.65 3.85
CA ARG A 643 -27.50 -9.70 3.76
C ARG A 643 -27.95 -10.62 2.65
N VAL A 644 -28.58 -11.74 3.00
CA VAL A 644 -29.12 -12.71 2.03
C VAL A 644 -30.57 -12.38 1.73
N VAL A 645 -30.86 -12.00 0.47
CA VAL A 645 -32.21 -11.63 0.03
C VAL A 645 -32.82 -12.77 -0.78
N GLY A 646 -34.00 -13.22 -0.33
CA GLY A 646 -34.80 -14.22 -1.03
C GLY A 646 -35.62 -13.63 -2.18
N VAL A 647 -35.25 -13.96 -3.42
CA VAL A 647 -35.96 -13.56 -4.65
C VAL A 647 -37.00 -14.62 -5.03
N ASP A 648 -38.21 -14.20 -5.40
CA ASP A 648 -39.22 -15.11 -5.94
C ASP A 648 -38.71 -15.75 -7.24
N ASP A 649 -38.70 -17.08 -7.28
CA ASP A 649 -38.16 -17.86 -8.39
C ASP A 649 -39.16 -18.03 -9.53
N GLY A 650 -40.43 -17.66 -9.34
CA GLY A 650 -41.48 -17.81 -10.35
C GLY A 650 -41.76 -19.26 -10.74
N GLY A 651 -41.31 -20.23 -9.94
CA GLY A 651 -41.37 -21.68 -10.24
C GLY A 651 -40.13 -22.21 -10.97
N LEU A 652 -39.06 -21.43 -11.14
CA LEU A 652 -37.81 -21.90 -11.75
C LEU A 652 -37.21 -23.10 -11.03
N LEU A 653 -37.27 -23.13 -9.69
CA LEU A 653 -36.66 -24.19 -8.89
C LEU A 653 -37.28 -25.56 -9.15
N GLU A 654 -38.55 -25.63 -9.56
CA GLU A 654 -39.21 -26.89 -9.93
C GLU A 654 -38.55 -27.56 -11.15
N TYR A 655 -37.96 -26.75 -12.04
CA TYR A 655 -37.20 -27.26 -13.20
C TYR A 655 -35.75 -27.60 -12.86
N LEU A 656 -35.20 -27.02 -11.78
CA LEU A 656 -33.83 -27.30 -11.36
C LEU A 656 -33.75 -28.52 -10.44
N GLU A 657 -34.77 -28.80 -9.63
CA GLU A 657 -34.81 -29.92 -8.67
C GLU A 657 -34.46 -31.30 -9.26
N PRO A 658 -34.96 -31.71 -10.45
CA PRO A 658 -34.60 -32.99 -11.04
C PRO A 658 -33.10 -33.14 -11.32
N GLY A 659 -32.40 -32.05 -11.64
CA GLY A 659 -30.95 -32.09 -11.84
C GLY A 659 -30.18 -32.29 -10.53
N TYR A 660 -30.75 -31.86 -9.41
CA TYR A 660 -30.12 -31.94 -8.09
C TYR A 660 -30.20 -33.39 -7.60
N GLU A 661 -31.37 -33.99 -7.71
CA GLU A 661 -31.60 -35.43 -7.51
C GLU A 661 -30.73 -36.28 -8.45
N ALA A 662 -30.65 -35.92 -9.74
CA ALA A 662 -29.81 -36.61 -10.70
C ALA A 662 -28.31 -36.50 -10.38
N SER A 663 -27.85 -35.32 -9.95
CA SER A 663 -26.47 -35.11 -9.51
C SER A 663 -26.14 -35.95 -8.27
N SER A 664 -27.02 -35.98 -7.26
CA SER A 664 -26.80 -36.82 -6.07
C SER A 664 -26.73 -38.30 -6.45
N ALA A 665 -27.73 -38.78 -7.20
CA ALA A 665 -27.78 -40.16 -7.64
C ALA A 665 -26.57 -40.57 -8.50
N LEU A 666 -26.08 -39.70 -9.40
CA LEU A 666 -24.90 -40.02 -10.24
C LEU A 666 -23.61 -40.17 -9.43
N ARG A 667 -23.49 -39.53 -8.26
CA ARG A 667 -22.35 -39.76 -7.36
C ARG A 667 -22.43 -41.09 -6.65
N GLU A 668 -23.64 -41.57 -6.35
CA GLU A 668 -23.85 -42.93 -5.85
C GLU A 668 -23.42 -43.99 -6.88
N TYR A 669 -23.43 -43.65 -8.18
CA TYR A 669 -22.90 -44.48 -9.27
C TYR A 669 -21.39 -44.28 -9.55
N ASP A 670 -20.65 -43.54 -8.70
CA ASP A 670 -19.23 -43.17 -8.89
C ASP A 670 -18.96 -42.41 -10.22
N GLU A 671 -19.99 -41.80 -10.81
CA GLU A 671 -19.91 -40.94 -11.99
C GLU A 671 -19.75 -39.47 -11.58
N ASN A 672 -18.78 -39.21 -10.71
CA ASN A 672 -18.51 -37.90 -10.11
C ASN A 672 -18.35 -36.79 -11.15
N ARG A 673 -17.75 -37.11 -12.30
CA ARG A 673 -17.56 -36.17 -13.42
C ARG A 673 -18.88 -35.76 -14.08
N ALA A 674 -19.84 -36.67 -14.20
CA ALA A 674 -21.16 -36.39 -14.78
C ALA A 674 -22.03 -35.62 -13.79
N ALA A 675 -22.03 -36.05 -12.52
CA ALA A 675 -22.70 -35.34 -11.43
C ALA A 675 -22.22 -33.88 -11.29
N GLY A 676 -20.91 -33.66 -11.23
CA GLY A 676 -20.33 -32.32 -11.13
C GLY A 676 -20.66 -31.42 -12.34
N ARG A 677 -20.82 -31.99 -13.53
CA ARG A 677 -21.26 -31.24 -14.73
C ARG A 677 -22.73 -30.83 -14.66
N ILE A 678 -23.63 -31.73 -14.27
CA ILE A 678 -25.06 -31.42 -14.07
C ILE A 678 -25.18 -30.27 -13.07
N PHE A 679 -24.55 -30.46 -11.92
CA PHE A 679 -24.58 -29.51 -10.82
C PHE A 679 -24.05 -28.11 -11.21
N SER A 680 -22.91 -28.07 -11.91
CA SER A 680 -22.36 -26.81 -12.43
C SER A 680 -23.27 -26.11 -13.45
N ARG A 681 -24.16 -26.84 -14.14
CA ARG A 681 -25.13 -26.26 -15.09
C ARG A 681 -26.36 -25.72 -14.38
N GLN A 682 -26.81 -26.35 -13.31
CA GLN A 682 -27.90 -25.84 -12.48
C GLN A 682 -27.51 -24.53 -11.79
N LEU A 683 -26.33 -24.49 -11.16
CA LEU A 683 -25.80 -23.27 -10.55
C LEU A 683 -25.62 -22.12 -11.54
N MET A 684 -25.47 -22.40 -12.83
CA MET A 684 -25.44 -21.33 -13.83
C MET A 684 -26.78 -20.58 -13.90
N PHE A 685 -27.91 -21.28 -13.78
CA PHE A 685 -29.24 -20.65 -13.74
C PHE A 685 -29.48 -19.87 -12.46
N GLU A 686 -28.86 -20.27 -11.36
CA GLU A 686 -28.98 -19.61 -10.06
C GLU A 686 -27.98 -18.45 -9.85
N ARG A 687 -27.04 -18.22 -10.78
CA ARG A 687 -26.00 -17.19 -10.66
C ARG A 687 -25.93 -16.20 -11.84
N LEU A 688 -26.66 -16.46 -12.93
CA LEU A 688 -26.64 -15.60 -14.11
C LEU A 688 -27.84 -14.64 -14.05
N PRO A 689 -27.65 -13.37 -13.65
CA PRO A 689 -28.74 -12.41 -13.47
C PRO A 689 -29.14 -11.77 -14.80
N VAL A 690 -29.28 -12.52 -15.89
CA VAL A 690 -29.75 -11.96 -17.17
C VAL A 690 -30.75 -12.89 -17.83
N PRO A 691 -31.72 -12.37 -18.62
CA PRO A 691 -32.59 -13.21 -19.41
C PRO A 691 -31.80 -14.12 -20.35
N ALA A 692 -32.17 -15.40 -20.41
CA ALA A 692 -31.41 -16.40 -21.16
C ALA A 692 -31.41 -16.15 -22.69
N ASP A 693 -32.41 -15.46 -23.23
CA ASP A 693 -32.41 -15.02 -24.63
C ASP A 693 -31.37 -13.90 -24.86
N ARG A 694 -31.28 -12.94 -23.94
CA ARG A 694 -30.33 -11.80 -24.01
C ARG A 694 -28.88 -12.27 -23.89
N TYR A 695 -28.59 -13.17 -22.95
CA TYR A 695 -27.26 -13.77 -22.84
C TYR A 695 -26.84 -14.50 -24.12
N ASN A 696 -27.74 -15.31 -24.70
CA ASN A 696 -27.47 -16.02 -25.94
C ASN A 696 -27.29 -15.08 -27.13
N GLU A 697 -28.03 -13.97 -27.18
CA GLU A 697 -27.85 -12.92 -28.18
C GLU A 697 -26.48 -12.25 -28.05
N TRP A 698 -26.11 -11.83 -26.83
CA TRP A 698 -24.80 -11.26 -26.54
C TRP A 698 -23.67 -12.20 -26.97
N VAL A 699 -23.72 -13.48 -26.59
CA VAL A 699 -22.72 -14.48 -27.00
C VAL A 699 -22.61 -14.60 -28.53
N ARG A 700 -23.71 -14.47 -29.27
CA ARG A 700 -23.68 -14.52 -30.75
C ARG A 700 -22.99 -13.29 -31.34
N CYS A 701 -23.13 -12.12 -30.71
CA CYS A 701 -22.46 -10.88 -31.11
C CYS A 701 -20.95 -10.89 -30.84
N GLN A 702 -20.47 -11.69 -29.87
CA GLN A 702 -19.06 -11.78 -29.50
C GLN A 702 -18.24 -12.79 -30.36
N ARG A 703 -18.87 -13.52 -31.29
CA ARG A 703 -18.20 -14.63 -32.01
C ARG A 703 -17.37 -14.16 -33.21
N ASP A 704 -16.10 -13.84 -32.95
CA ASP A 704 -14.99 -13.94 -33.90
C ASP A 704 -14.05 -15.10 -33.48
N GLY A 705 -14.37 -16.35 -33.84
CA GLY A 705 -13.45 -17.51 -33.72
C GLY A 705 -13.77 -18.60 -32.66
N TYR A 706 -12.87 -19.60 -32.56
CA TYR A 706 -13.02 -20.85 -31.78
C TYR A 706 -12.98 -20.69 -30.25
N PHE A 707 -12.62 -19.51 -29.73
CA PHE A 707 -12.40 -19.24 -28.29
C PHE A 707 -13.48 -18.37 -27.63
N GLY A 708 -14.60 -18.08 -28.31
CA GLY A 708 -15.69 -17.26 -27.75
C GLY A 708 -16.54 -17.97 -26.69
N PRO A 709 -17.30 -17.21 -25.87
CA PRO A 709 -18.24 -17.78 -24.90
C PRO A 709 -19.29 -18.67 -25.60
N ARG A 710 -19.87 -19.61 -24.84
CA ARG A 710 -20.87 -20.56 -25.37
C ARG A 710 -22.28 -20.14 -24.95
N THR A 711 -23.22 -20.32 -25.86
CA THR A 711 -24.65 -20.13 -25.53
C THR A 711 -25.08 -21.15 -24.48
N LEU A 712 -26.11 -20.82 -23.72
CA LEU A 712 -26.75 -21.74 -22.77
C LEU A 712 -27.14 -23.06 -23.45
N ASN A 713 -27.68 -22.99 -24.67
CA ASN A 713 -28.05 -24.19 -25.44
C ASN A 713 -26.83 -25.08 -25.68
N ALA A 714 -25.72 -24.52 -26.17
CA ALA A 714 -24.51 -25.28 -26.43
C ALA A 714 -23.85 -25.86 -25.14
N LEU A 715 -24.20 -25.32 -23.97
CA LEU A 715 -23.76 -25.86 -22.67
C LEU A 715 -24.66 -27.01 -22.18
N ILE A 716 -25.95 -26.96 -22.50
CA ILE A 716 -26.95 -28.02 -22.25
C ILE A 716 -26.73 -29.19 -23.21
N ASP A 717 -26.55 -28.92 -24.51
CA ASP A 717 -26.35 -29.94 -25.54
C ASP A 717 -25.10 -30.80 -25.26
N LYS A 718 -24.09 -30.27 -24.55
CA LYS A 718 -22.92 -31.05 -24.08
C LYS A 718 -23.25 -32.12 -23.04
N LEU A 719 -24.29 -31.92 -22.24
CA LEU A 719 -24.76 -32.94 -21.30
C LEU A 719 -25.45 -34.06 -22.07
N GLU A 720 -26.21 -33.71 -23.11
CA GLU A 720 -26.84 -34.65 -24.04
C GLU A 720 -25.80 -35.45 -24.83
N GLU A 721 -24.81 -34.80 -25.44
CA GLU A 721 -23.67 -35.46 -26.10
C GLU A 721 -22.97 -36.45 -25.16
N ARG A 722 -22.85 -36.09 -23.87
CA ARG A 722 -22.26 -36.98 -22.86
C ARG A 722 -23.18 -38.14 -22.51
N ALA A 723 -24.49 -37.94 -22.52
CA ALA A 723 -25.46 -39.02 -22.35
C ALA A 723 -25.37 -40.01 -23.51
N ASP A 724 -25.23 -39.49 -24.74
CA ASP A 724 -25.01 -40.29 -25.97
C ASP A 724 -23.69 -41.08 -25.91
N ASP A 725 -22.62 -40.51 -25.37
CA ASP A 725 -21.34 -41.22 -25.19
C ASP A 725 -21.42 -42.39 -24.19
N ILE A 726 -22.43 -42.41 -23.30
CA ILE A 726 -22.58 -43.38 -22.20
C ILE A 726 -23.76 -44.35 -22.46
N ILE A 727 -24.21 -44.52 -23.71
CA ILE A 727 -25.34 -45.39 -24.11
C ILE A 727 -25.24 -46.84 -23.54
N GLY A 728 -24.04 -47.33 -23.22
CA GLY A 728 -23.84 -48.63 -22.56
C GLY A 728 -24.28 -48.71 -21.08
N ARG A 729 -24.72 -47.60 -20.44
CA ARG A 729 -25.18 -47.54 -19.04
C ARG A 729 -26.53 -46.81 -18.95
N PRO A 730 -27.66 -47.50 -19.23
CA PRO A 730 -28.96 -46.86 -19.42
C PRO A 730 -29.48 -46.09 -18.21
N ALA A 731 -29.16 -46.51 -16.98
CA ALA A 731 -29.53 -45.78 -15.75
C ALA A 731 -28.85 -44.41 -15.62
N ILE A 732 -27.59 -44.30 -16.07
CA ILE A 732 -26.80 -43.05 -16.03
C ILE A 732 -27.19 -42.14 -17.19
N ALA A 733 -27.33 -42.71 -18.39
CA ALA A 733 -27.74 -41.96 -19.58
C ALA A 733 -29.15 -41.37 -19.41
N GLY A 734 -30.10 -42.15 -18.86
CA GLY A 734 -31.47 -41.69 -18.58
C GLY A 734 -31.51 -40.43 -17.70
N LYS A 735 -30.77 -40.43 -16.58
CA LYS A 735 -30.67 -39.26 -15.69
C LYS A 735 -30.08 -38.03 -16.38
N LEU A 736 -29.10 -38.21 -17.27
CA LEU A 736 -28.52 -37.10 -18.04
C LEU A 736 -29.51 -36.52 -19.07
N PHE A 737 -30.31 -37.35 -19.74
CA PHE A 737 -31.35 -36.88 -20.66
C PHE A 737 -32.47 -36.14 -19.91
N GLU A 738 -32.98 -36.72 -18.82
CA GLU A 738 -34.01 -36.08 -17.97
C GLU A 738 -33.55 -34.71 -17.45
N THR A 739 -32.30 -34.63 -16.99
CA THR A 739 -31.69 -33.37 -16.57
C THR A 739 -31.57 -32.37 -17.72
N THR A 740 -31.16 -32.83 -18.90
CA THR A 740 -31.02 -31.96 -20.09
C THR A 740 -32.38 -31.33 -20.45
N ASP A 741 -33.45 -32.13 -20.44
CA ASP A 741 -34.81 -31.65 -20.70
C ASP A 741 -35.29 -30.66 -19.61
N ALA A 742 -34.99 -30.93 -18.35
CA ALA A 742 -35.31 -30.03 -17.24
C ALA A 742 -34.58 -28.67 -17.39
N LEU A 743 -33.29 -28.68 -17.74
CA LEU A 743 -32.51 -27.46 -17.99
C LEU A 743 -32.99 -26.67 -19.21
N ARG A 744 -33.51 -27.35 -20.25
CA ARG A 744 -34.15 -26.67 -21.40
C ARG A 744 -35.40 -25.91 -20.96
N ARG A 745 -36.23 -26.52 -20.13
CA ARG A 745 -37.43 -25.86 -19.58
C ARG A 745 -37.06 -24.70 -18.65
N ALA A 746 -36.06 -24.88 -17.78
CA ALA A 746 -35.53 -23.79 -16.95
C ALA A 746 -35.06 -22.60 -17.82
N ARG A 747 -34.33 -22.88 -18.90
CA ARG A 747 -33.86 -21.87 -19.86
C ARG A 747 -35.00 -21.15 -20.58
N GLU A 748 -36.06 -21.86 -20.97
CA GLU A 748 -37.24 -21.26 -21.58
C GLU A 748 -38.00 -20.39 -20.57
N HIS A 749 -38.10 -20.84 -19.33
CA HIS A 749 -38.75 -20.11 -18.25
C HIS A 749 -38.09 -18.75 -18.00
N ILE A 750 -36.76 -18.70 -17.88
CA ILE A 750 -36.00 -17.44 -17.73
C ILE A 750 -35.63 -16.75 -19.06
N GLY A 751 -36.27 -17.15 -20.16
CA GLY A 751 -35.90 -16.71 -21.51
C GLY A 751 -35.97 -15.19 -21.68
N LYS A 752 -37.15 -14.62 -21.42
CA LYS A 752 -37.45 -13.18 -21.60
C LYS A 752 -37.41 -12.37 -20.31
N LYS A 753 -37.72 -13.02 -19.19
CA LYS A 753 -37.75 -12.41 -17.86
C LYS A 753 -36.95 -13.30 -16.94
N ASN A 754 -36.06 -12.72 -16.16
CA ASN A 754 -35.30 -13.43 -15.14
C ASN A 754 -35.51 -12.69 -13.82
N PRO A 755 -36.11 -13.31 -12.79
CA PRO A 755 -36.39 -12.61 -11.53
C PRO A 755 -35.12 -12.07 -10.84
N LEU A 756 -33.97 -12.75 -10.97
CA LEU A 756 -32.70 -12.23 -10.45
C LEU A 756 -32.23 -10.97 -11.18
N TYR A 757 -32.56 -10.84 -12.48
CA TYR A 757 -32.26 -9.62 -13.22
C TYR A 757 -33.15 -8.48 -12.75
N GLU A 758 -34.47 -8.71 -12.64
CA GLU A 758 -35.43 -7.68 -12.21
C GLU A 758 -35.08 -7.17 -10.80
N GLU A 759 -34.75 -8.06 -9.86
CA GLU A 759 -34.34 -7.68 -8.51
C GLU A 759 -33.00 -6.92 -8.50
N LEU A 760 -31.99 -7.40 -9.24
CA LEU A 760 -30.70 -6.71 -9.35
C LEU A 760 -30.87 -5.30 -9.92
N THR A 761 -31.68 -5.13 -10.96
CA THR A 761 -31.91 -3.82 -11.58
C THR A 761 -32.65 -2.88 -10.64
N ASN A 762 -33.66 -3.36 -9.91
CA ASN A 762 -34.39 -2.54 -8.93
C ASN A 762 -33.44 -2.03 -7.84
N ARG A 763 -32.57 -2.92 -7.31
CA ARG A 763 -31.62 -2.54 -6.26
C ARG A 763 -30.51 -1.62 -6.74
N LEU A 764 -30.05 -1.80 -7.97
CA LEU A 764 -29.12 -0.85 -8.60
C LEU A 764 -29.77 0.53 -8.74
N GLU A 765 -31.02 0.61 -9.19
CA GLU A 765 -31.76 1.87 -9.28
C GLU A 765 -31.98 2.52 -7.91
N GLU A 766 -32.34 1.75 -6.88
CA GLU A 766 -32.48 2.23 -5.50
C GLU A 766 -31.15 2.76 -4.94
N SER A 767 -30.06 2.00 -5.10
CA SER A 767 -28.74 2.39 -4.61
C SER A 767 -28.21 3.64 -5.32
N LEU A 768 -28.42 3.74 -6.64
CA LEU A 768 -28.09 4.93 -7.43
C LEU A 768 -28.94 6.14 -7.04
N ALA A 769 -30.21 5.95 -6.65
CA ALA A 769 -31.06 7.03 -6.16
C ALA A 769 -30.60 7.55 -4.78
N ASP A 770 -30.05 6.67 -3.95
CA ASP A 770 -29.48 6.98 -2.62
C ASP A 770 -28.02 7.47 -2.68
N GLU A 771 -27.49 7.76 -3.87
CA GLU A 771 -26.11 8.21 -4.10
C GLU A 771 -25.00 7.24 -3.64
N ARG A 772 -25.33 5.95 -3.47
CA ARG A 772 -24.37 4.90 -3.04
C ARG A 772 -23.41 4.49 -4.15
N ARG A 773 -22.20 4.08 -3.77
CA ARG A 773 -21.19 3.40 -4.58
C ARG A 773 -21.37 1.89 -4.47
N VAL A 774 -21.52 1.24 -5.61
CA VAL A 774 -21.95 -0.16 -5.67
C VAL A 774 -21.00 -1.00 -6.52
N ALA A 775 -20.69 -2.21 -6.05
CA ALA A 775 -20.07 -3.26 -6.84
C ALA A 775 -21.08 -4.38 -7.20
N VAL A 776 -20.94 -4.98 -8.38
CA VAL A 776 -21.68 -6.19 -8.79
C VAL A 776 -20.67 -7.30 -9.07
N PHE A 777 -20.65 -8.30 -8.19
CA PHE A 777 -19.71 -9.42 -8.28
C PHE A 777 -20.26 -10.56 -9.13
N LEU A 778 -19.45 -10.98 -10.12
CA LEU A 778 -19.77 -12.08 -11.00
C LEU A 778 -18.59 -13.05 -11.11
N PRO A 779 -18.76 -14.36 -10.83
CA PRO A 779 -17.64 -15.31 -10.67
C PRO A 779 -16.86 -15.60 -11.97
N LYS A 780 -17.27 -15.02 -13.11
CA LYS A 780 -16.61 -15.21 -14.41
C LYS A 780 -16.54 -13.90 -15.17
N GLU A 781 -15.37 -13.61 -15.74
CA GLU A 781 -15.15 -12.45 -16.60
C GLU A 781 -16.14 -12.38 -17.79
N THR A 782 -16.50 -13.54 -18.35
CA THR A 782 -17.52 -13.60 -19.42
C THR A 782 -18.91 -13.20 -18.96
N TRP A 783 -19.25 -13.46 -17.68
CA TRP A 783 -20.54 -13.05 -17.12
C TRP A 783 -20.51 -11.57 -16.76
N ARG A 784 -19.41 -11.10 -16.16
CA ARG A 784 -19.15 -9.68 -15.90
C ARG A 784 -19.41 -8.82 -17.13
N ARG A 785 -18.76 -9.13 -18.26
CA ARG A 785 -18.93 -8.40 -19.52
C ARG A 785 -20.37 -8.47 -20.05
N ALA A 786 -20.99 -9.64 -20.00
CA ALA A 786 -22.35 -9.82 -20.50
C ALA A 786 -23.38 -9.03 -19.69
N VAL A 787 -23.31 -9.11 -18.36
CA VAL A 787 -24.21 -8.38 -17.46
C VAL A 787 -23.99 -6.88 -17.59
N GLN A 788 -22.74 -6.40 -17.57
CA GLN A 788 -22.41 -4.99 -17.77
C GLN A 788 -23.02 -4.46 -19.08
N GLU A 789 -22.77 -5.12 -20.21
CA GLU A 789 -23.27 -4.66 -21.52
C GLU A 789 -24.80 -4.69 -21.60
N ILE A 790 -25.45 -5.70 -21.02
CA ILE A 790 -26.91 -5.83 -21.02
C ILE A 790 -27.57 -4.77 -20.12
N VAL A 791 -27.08 -4.58 -18.89
CA VAL A 791 -27.59 -3.57 -17.94
C VAL A 791 -27.43 -2.16 -18.50
N THR A 792 -26.27 -1.85 -19.11
CA THR A 792 -26.04 -0.56 -19.77
C THR A 792 -26.93 -0.38 -21.01
N SER A 793 -27.14 -1.43 -21.80
CA SER A 793 -28.01 -1.37 -22.99
C SER A 793 -29.49 -1.17 -22.62
N ASP A 794 -29.91 -1.67 -21.46
CA ASP A 794 -31.27 -1.52 -20.94
C ASP A 794 -31.49 -0.16 -20.24
N GLY A 795 -30.42 0.64 -20.06
CA GLY A 795 -30.49 1.98 -19.50
C GLY A 795 -30.64 2.03 -17.98
N VAL A 796 -30.41 0.91 -17.29
CA VAL A 796 -30.44 0.82 -15.82
C VAL A 796 -29.21 1.49 -15.21
N VAL A 797 -28.05 1.33 -15.85
CA VAL A 797 -26.79 1.99 -15.49
C VAL A 797 -26.31 2.81 -16.68
N THR A 798 -25.99 4.09 -16.47
CA THR A 798 -25.49 4.97 -17.53
C THR A 798 -23.97 4.86 -17.67
N PRO A 799 -23.38 5.21 -18.84
CA PRO A 799 -21.93 5.31 -18.97
C PRO A 799 -21.29 6.26 -17.94
N SER A 800 -21.96 7.36 -17.59
CA SER A 800 -21.52 8.29 -16.55
C SER A 800 -21.45 7.63 -15.16
N ASP A 801 -22.41 6.77 -14.79
CA ASP A 801 -22.35 6.08 -13.49
C ASP A 801 -21.12 5.16 -13.37
N MET A 802 -20.62 4.66 -14.51
CA MET A 802 -19.38 3.85 -14.54
C MET A 802 -18.12 4.73 -14.60
N GLU A 803 -18.15 5.85 -15.34
CA GLU A 803 -17.03 6.81 -15.41
C GLU A 803 -16.79 7.51 -14.07
N ASP A 804 -17.87 7.83 -13.33
CA ASP A 804 -17.84 8.43 -11.99
C ASP A 804 -17.57 7.39 -10.89
N ASP A 805 -17.27 6.14 -11.26
CA ASP A 805 -17.01 5.02 -10.34
C ASP A 805 -18.15 4.76 -9.32
N ARG A 806 -19.40 5.11 -9.67
CA ARG A 806 -20.58 4.85 -8.83
C ARG A 806 -21.03 3.40 -8.91
N VAL A 807 -20.90 2.77 -10.08
CA VAL A 807 -21.21 1.33 -10.28
C VAL A 807 -20.06 0.64 -10.99
N VAL A 808 -19.54 -0.41 -10.36
CA VAL A 808 -18.51 -1.28 -10.95
C VAL A 808 -18.96 -2.73 -11.05
N PHE A 809 -18.72 -3.34 -12.21
CA PHE A 809 -18.93 -4.77 -12.41
C PHE A 809 -17.59 -5.49 -12.27
N VAL A 810 -17.49 -6.40 -11.32
CA VAL A 810 -16.22 -7.05 -10.96
C VAL A 810 -16.27 -8.57 -11.14
N SER A 811 -15.13 -9.14 -11.53
CA SER A 811 -14.87 -10.58 -11.48
C SER A 811 -13.95 -10.89 -10.29
N PRO A 812 -13.73 -12.17 -9.90
CA PRO A 812 -12.82 -12.49 -8.79
C PRO A 812 -11.45 -11.83 -8.91
N ASP A 813 -10.92 -11.69 -10.13
CA ASP A 813 -9.60 -11.10 -10.33
C ASP A 813 -9.59 -9.58 -10.12
N SER A 814 -10.65 -8.87 -10.52
CA SER A 814 -10.77 -7.40 -10.39
C SER A 814 -11.40 -6.97 -9.07
N ALA A 815 -12.14 -7.87 -8.39
CA ALA A 815 -12.76 -7.60 -7.10
C ALA A 815 -11.74 -7.44 -5.98
N ARG A 816 -10.52 -7.98 -6.14
CA ARG A 816 -9.44 -7.84 -5.16
C ARG A 816 -8.94 -6.40 -5.03
N ASP A 817 -8.94 -5.67 -6.15
CA ASP A 817 -8.47 -4.29 -6.27
C ASP A 817 -9.66 -3.30 -6.22
N LEU A 818 -10.70 -3.68 -5.47
CA LEU A 818 -11.92 -2.90 -5.36
C LEU A 818 -11.71 -1.80 -4.32
N GLY A 819 -11.74 -0.53 -4.74
CA GLY A 819 -11.82 0.60 -3.79
C GLY A 819 -13.15 0.61 -3.02
N HIS A 820 -13.23 1.38 -1.93
CA HIS A 820 -14.38 1.42 -1.00
C HIS A 820 -15.75 1.51 -1.70
N ARG A 821 -16.68 0.66 -1.25
CA ARG A 821 -18.08 0.57 -1.68
C ARG A 821 -19.01 0.50 -0.48
N ASP A 822 -20.13 1.20 -0.58
CA ASP A 822 -21.20 1.07 0.40
C ASP A 822 -21.83 -0.34 0.32
N GLN A 823 -21.98 -0.87 -0.91
CA GLN A 823 -22.63 -2.16 -1.12
C GLN A 823 -22.00 -2.99 -2.24
N MET A 824 -21.99 -4.31 -2.07
CA MET A 824 -21.68 -5.26 -3.14
C MET A 824 -22.81 -6.26 -3.35
N PHE A 825 -23.33 -6.33 -4.58
CA PHE A 825 -24.31 -7.33 -4.99
C PHE A 825 -23.63 -8.61 -5.48
N VAL A 826 -23.90 -9.72 -4.80
CA VAL A 826 -23.46 -11.06 -5.20
C VAL A 826 -24.66 -11.87 -5.69
N ILE A 827 -24.57 -12.45 -6.88
CA ILE A 827 -25.70 -13.19 -7.47
C ILE A 827 -25.57 -14.69 -7.26
N GLY A 828 -26.50 -15.24 -6.50
CA GLY A 828 -26.57 -16.65 -6.18
C GLY A 828 -25.50 -17.10 -5.18
N PRO A 829 -25.60 -18.35 -4.70
CA PRO A 829 -24.56 -18.96 -3.89
C PRO A 829 -23.27 -19.06 -4.70
N GLN A 830 -22.13 -18.64 -4.16
CA GLN A 830 -20.82 -18.77 -4.80
C GLN A 830 -20.21 -20.13 -4.52
N ARG A 831 -19.05 -20.41 -5.12
CA ARG A 831 -18.29 -21.60 -4.75
C ARG A 831 -17.47 -21.26 -3.50
N PRO A 832 -17.14 -22.22 -2.63
CA PRO A 832 -16.37 -21.96 -1.41
C PRO A 832 -15.02 -21.25 -1.68
N GLN A 833 -14.38 -21.56 -2.80
CA GLN A 833 -13.17 -20.87 -3.28
C GLN A 833 -13.30 -19.36 -3.52
N TYR A 834 -14.52 -18.84 -3.60
CA TYR A 834 -14.86 -17.42 -3.74
C TYR A 834 -15.50 -16.85 -2.46
N ALA A 835 -15.49 -17.59 -1.35
CA ALA A 835 -16.18 -17.19 -0.12
C ALA A 835 -15.60 -15.92 0.51
N GLY A 836 -14.30 -15.66 0.35
CA GLY A 836 -13.67 -14.42 0.82
C GLY A 836 -14.25 -13.14 0.18
N PHE A 837 -14.94 -13.25 -0.96
CA PHE A 837 -15.66 -12.12 -1.56
C PHE A 837 -17.02 -11.84 -0.90
N TYR A 838 -17.49 -12.69 0.03
CA TYR A 838 -18.65 -12.32 0.87
C TYR A 838 -18.27 -11.36 2.00
N VAL A 839 -16.99 -11.33 2.38
CA VAL A 839 -16.45 -10.60 3.52
C VAL A 839 -15.33 -9.66 3.04
N HIS A 840 -15.58 -8.94 1.95
CA HIS A 840 -14.58 -8.08 1.34
C HIS A 840 -14.36 -6.80 2.16
N PRO A 841 -13.14 -6.46 2.61
CA PRO A 841 -12.91 -5.37 3.57
C PRO A 841 -13.26 -3.97 3.05
N MET A 842 -13.29 -3.81 1.72
CA MET A 842 -13.67 -2.54 1.07
C MET A 842 -15.19 -2.41 0.82
N VAL A 843 -16.01 -3.28 1.42
CA VAL A 843 -17.46 -3.30 1.21
C VAL A 843 -18.16 -3.25 2.55
N ASP A 844 -18.94 -2.21 2.80
CA ASP A 844 -19.64 -2.08 4.09
C ASP A 844 -20.76 -3.13 4.25
N GLU A 845 -21.56 -3.39 3.20
CA GLU A 845 -22.60 -4.44 3.19
C GLU A 845 -22.54 -5.31 1.91
N THR A 846 -22.44 -6.62 2.06
CA THR A 846 -22.57 -7.57 0.94
C THR A 846 -23.99 -8.11 0.84
N VAL A 847 -24.70 -7.77 -0.24
CA VAL A 847 -26.07 -8.22 -0.49
C VAL A 847 -26.07 -9.41 -1.47
N VAL A 848 -26.49 -10.58 -0.99
CA VAL A 848 -26.53 -11.81 -1.78
C VAL A 848 -27.94 -12.11 -2.24
N LEU A 849 -28.19 -12.03 -3.55
CA LEU A 849 -29.50 -12.33 -4.15
C LEU A 849 -29.61 -13.83 -4.45
N THR A 850 -30.54 -14.54 -3.80
CA THR A 850 -30.74 -15.98 -4.01
C THR A 850 -32.21 -16.32 -4.18
N TYR A 851 -32.54 -17.34 -4.97
CA TYR A 851 -33.93 -17.78 -5.10
C TYR A 851 -34.47 -18.34 -3.78
N ARG A 852 -35.56 -17.74 -3.27
CA ARG A 852 -36.24 -18.09 -2.01
C ARG A 852 -35.34 -18.15 -0.76
N GLY A 853 -34.16 -17.51 -0.77
CA GLY A 853 -33.25 -17.53 0.38
C GLY A 853 -32.59 -18.88 0.67
N LYS A 854 -32.81 -19.91 -0.16
CA LYS A 854 -32.51 -21.32 0.15
C LYS A 854 -31.04 -21.66 0.40
N TRP A 855 -30.13 -20.74 0.07
CA TRP A 855 -28.69 -20.93 0.22
C TRP A 855 -28.07 -20.10 1.34
N SER A 856 -28.88 -19.42 2.16
CA SER A 856 -28.40 -18.58 3.26
C SER A 856 -27.39 -19.30 4.17
N TRP A 857 -27.73 -20.49 4.62
CA TRP A 857 -26.88 -21.32 5.48
C TRP A 857 -25.54 -21.70 4.83
N MET A 858 -25.51 -21.89 3.50
CA MET A 858 -24.29 -22.24 2.77
C MET A 858 -23.38 -21.01 2.66
N ILE A 859 -23.96 -19.84 2.43
CA ILE A 859 -23.25 -18.55 2.37
C ILE A 859 -22.62 -18.26 3.74
N GLU A 860 -23.41 -18.37 4.81
CA GLU A 860 -22.95 -18.16 6.19
C GLU A 860 -21.81 -19.11 6.55
N ARG A 861 -21.99 -20.42 6.30
CA ARG A 861 -20.98 -21.45 6.54
C ARG A 861 -19.69 -21.18 5.76
N ASP A 862 -19.78 -20.87 4.47
CA ASP A 862 -18.61 -20.70 3.61
C ASP A 862 -17.86 -19.40 3.95
N ALA A 863 -18.57 -18.31 4.27
CA ALA A 863 -17.98 -17.06 4.74
C ALA A 863 -17.28 -17.25 6.10
N SER A 864 -17.93 -17.94 7.04
CA SER A 864 -17.37 -18.23 8.37
C SER A 864 -16.10 -19.08 8.26
N ARG A 865 -16.12 -20.14 7.44
CA ARG A 865 -14.94 -20.98 7.20
C ARG A 865 -13.78 -20.24 6.57
N PHE A 866 -14.06 -19.26 5.71
CA PHE A 866 -13.01 -18.40 5.16
C PHE A 866 -12.34 -17.60 6.28
N VAL A 867 -13.12 -16.95 7.16
CA VAL A 867 -12.60 -16.22 8.31
C VAL A 867 -11.85 -17.12 9.29
N GLU A 868 -12.36 -18.33 9.58
CA GLU A 868 -11.67 -19.34 10.39
C GLU A 868 -10.30 -19.71 9.78
N SER A 869 -10.24 -19.95 8.47
CA SER A 869 -8.99 -20.27 7.77
C SER A 869 -8.01 -19.09 7.78
N THR A 870 -8.51 -17.85 7.78
CA THR A 870 -7.68 -16.65 7.88
C THR A 870 -7.12 -16.47 9.28
N ASN A 871 -7.96 -16.68 10.32
CA ASN A 871 -7.53 -16.67 11.72
C ASN A 871 -6.51 -17.77 12.01
N ALA A 872 -6.67 -18.97 11.43
CA ALA A 872 -5.70 -20.06 11.60
C ALA A 872 -4.32 -19.75 10.99
N ALA A 873 -4.26 -18.86 9.99
CA ALA A 873 -3.01 -18.40 9.39
C ALA A 873 -2.46 -17.11 10.05
N ALA A 874 -3.18 -16.53 11.00
CA ALA A 874 -2.73 -15.37 11.76
C ALA A 874 -1.74 -15.79 12.86
N PRO A 875 -0.82 -14.90 13.29
CA PRO A 875 0.14 -15.25 14.33
C PRO A 875 -0.53 -15.49 15.69
N GLY A 876 -0.04 -16.53 16.39
CA GLY A 876 -0.47 -16.90 17.73
C GLY A 876 -1.62 -17.91 17.77
N LEU A 877 -1.39 -19.07 18.37
CA LEU A 877 -2.32 -20.23 18.40
C LEU A 877 -3.69 -19.97 19.07
N ASP A 878 -3.83 -18.89 19.84
CA ASP A 878 -5.07 -18.53 20.58
C ASP A 878 -5.67 -17.17 20.15
N TYR A 879 -5.14 -16.54 19.09
CA TYR A 879 -5.55 -15.21 18.66
C TYR A 879 -6.51 -15.29 17.45
N SER A 880 -7.56 -14.47 17.42
CA SER A 880 -8.55 -14.44 16.33
C SER A 880 -8.86 -13.00 15.94
N PRO A 881 -7.94 -12.34 15.21
CA PRO A 881 -8.05 -10.92 14.86
C PRO A 881 -9.18 -10.62 13.87
N TYR A 882 -9.59 -11.59 13.07
CA TYR A 882 -10.63 -11.42 12.07
C TYR A 882 -11.98 -11.78 12.67
N ALA A 883 -12.87 -10.79 12.78
CA ALA A 883 -14.19 -11.00 13.36
C ALA A 883 -15.08 -11.88 12.45
N PRO A 884 -15.92 -12.75 13.03
CA PRO A 884 -16.87 -13.54 12.27
C PRO A 884 -17.89 -12.64 11.57
N PRO A 885 -18.37 -13.02 10.36
CA PRO A 885 -19.31 -12.21 9.60
C PRO A 885 -20.69 -12.18 10.26
N ARG A 886 -21.41 -11.08 10.08
CA ARG A 886 -22.81 -10.93 10.54
C ARG A 886 -23.73 -11.22 9.37
N VAL A 887 -24.52 -12.30 9.48
CA VAL A 887 -25.42 -12.72 8.39
C VAL A 887 -26.87 -12.44 8.74
N GLU A 888 -27.52 -11.57 7.97
CA GLU A 888 -28.96 -11.30 8.03
C GLU A 888 -29.68 -11.93 6.83
N VAL A 889 -30.87 -12.49 7.05
CA VAL A 889 -31.67 -13.14 5.99
C VAL A 889 -33.02 -12.45 5.83
N ASP A 890 -33.24 -11.86 4.66
CA ASP A 890 -34.46 -11.15 4.30
C ASP A 890 -35.36 -11.98 3.38
N GLY A 891 -36.58 -12.25 3.86
CA GLY A 891 -37.64 -12.91 3.10
C GLY A 891 -38.12 -14.20 3.74
N HIS A 892 -39.45 -14.38 3.79
CA HIS A 892 -40.23 -15.40 4.50
C HIS A 892 -39.47 -16.67 4.92
N ALA A 893 -39.00 -16.68 6.16
CA ALA A 893 -38.95 -17.90 6.94
C ALA A 893 -40.38 -18.49 6.96
N GLU A 894 -40.60 -19.60 6.26
CA GLU A 894 -41.54 -20.57 6.81
C GLU A 894 -41.01 -20.91 8.20
N ALA A 895 -41.75 -20.47 9.21
CA ALA A 895 -41.34 -20.54 10.60
C ALA A 895 -40.83 -21.95 10.94
N GLU A 896 -39.60 -22.02 11.46
CA GLU A 896 -39.18 -23.19 12.23
C GLU A 896 -40.25 -23.43 13.32
N PRO A 897 -40.74 -24.67 13.51
CA PRO A 897 -41.61 -24.97 14.62
C PRO A 897 -40.77 -24.90 15.91
N THR A 898 -40.76 -23.73 16.53
CA THR A 898 -40.20 -23.52 17.86
C THR A 898 -40.99 -24.40 18.82
N THR A 899 -40.35 -25.45 19.28
CA THR A 899 -40.91 -26.39 20.25
C THR A 899 -40.70 -25.79 21.62
N GLU A 900 -41.61 -24.93 22.07
CA GLU A 900 -41.71 -24.59 23.51
C GLU A 900 -43.07 -23.95 23.81
N THR A 901 -43.99 -24.72 24.38
CA THR A 901 -44.97 -24.17 25.34
C THR A 901 -45.38 -25.27 26.32
N GLU A 902 -44.84 -25.17 27.53
CA GLU A 902 -45.41 -25.84 28.71
C GLU A 902 -46.76 -25.19 29.11
N VAL A 903 -47.53 -26.02 29.84
CA VAL A 903 -48.55 -25.72 30.85
C VAL A 903 -50.04 -25.68 30.45
N THR A 904 -50.73 -26.71 30.99
CA THR A 904 -52.01 -26.73 31.75
C THR A 904 -53.30 -27.27 31.16
N GLU A 905 -53.81 -28.27 31.90
CA GLU A 905 -55.11 -28.92 31.88
C GLU A 905 -56.31 -27.96 31.97
N THR A 906 -57.41 -28.26 31.26
CA THR A 906 -58.74 -28.70 31.78
C THR A 906 -59.91 -28.34 30.86
N GLY A 907 -60.81 -29.31 30.58
CA GLY A 907 -62.26 -29.04 30.52
C GLY A 907 -63.08 -29.33 29.25
N LYS A 908 -63.43 -30.61 29.04
CA LYS A 908 -64.75 -31.21 28.67
C LYS A 908 -65.65 -30.73 27.48
N SER A 909 -66.02 -31.74 26.66
CA SER A 909 -67.32 -32.09 26.01
C SER A 909 -67.92 -31.10 24.99
N ASP A 910 -68.52 -31.48 23.85
CA ASP A 910 -69.31 -32.68 23.53
C ASP A 910 -69.64 -32.75 22.00
N THR A 911 -69.65 -33.97 21.40
CA THR A 911 -70.53 -34.52 20.31
C THR A 911 -70.78 -33.76 18.98
N LEU A 912 -70.81 -34.30 17.75
CA LEU A 912 -71.37 -35.55 17.17
C LEU A 912 -70.95 -35.71 15.67
N GLU A 913 -70.51 -36.93 15.30
CA GLU A 913 -70.81 -37.74 14.08
C GLU A 913 -70.37 -37.39 12.62
N PRO A 914 -70.27 -38.43 11.75
CA PRO A 914 -69.26 -38.55 10.68
C PRO A 914 -69.83 -38.43 9.26
N GLY A 915 -68.96 -38.17 8.29
CA GLY A 915 -69.29 -38.20 6.86
C GLY A 915 -68.10 -38.62 6.02
N GLU A 916 -68.01 -39.91 5.74
CA GLU A 916 -67.20 -40.49 4.67
C GLU A 916 -67.41 -39.74 3.35
N ARG A 917 -66.32 -39.29 2.73
CA ARG A 917 -66.16 -39.26 1.27
C ARG A 917 -64.69 -39.31 0.93
N SER A 918 -64.28 -40.51 0.55
CA SER A 918 -63.08 -40.85 -0.20
C SER A 918 -62.84 -39.87 -1.36
N SER A 919 -61.73 -39.14 -1.29
CA SER A 919 -60.99 -38.65 -2.45
C SER A 919 -59.53 -39.02 -2.24
N VAL A 920 -59.04 -39.91 -3.10
CA VAL A 920 -57.65 -40.29 -3.22
C VAL A 920 -56.85 -39.03 -3.57
N GLU A 921 -56.09 -38.52 -2.61
CA GLU A 921 -54.98 -37.60 -2.86
C GLU A 921 -53.79 -38.44 -3.37
N PRO A 922 -53.06 -37.98 -4.41
CA PRO A 922 -51.77 -38.57 -4.72
C PRO A 922 -50.78 -38.15 -3.63
N ASP A 923 -50.05 -39.14 -3.11
CA ASP A 923 -48.94 -38.96 -2.16
C ASP A 923 -48.03 -37.79 -2.59
N ARG A 924 -48.05 -36.72 -1.81
CA ARG A 924 -47.02 -35.69 -1.83
C ARG A 924 -45.77 -36.29 -1.17
N ALA A 925 -44.73 -36.51 -1.96
CA ALA A 925 -43.41 -36.92 -1.48
C ALA A 925 -42.83 -35.87 -0.50
N PRO A 926 -42.13 -36.28 0.58
CA PRO A 926 -41.52 -35.36 1.52
C PRO A 926 -40.16 -34.81 1.03
N SER A 927 -40.05 -33.47 1.11
CA SER A 927 -38.89 -32.59 1.36
C SER A 927 -37.63 -32.63 0.46
N GLY A 928 -37.58 -31.75 -0.56
CA GLY A 928 -36.36 -31.37 -1.31
C GLY A 928 -35.36 -30.46 -0.55
N GLU A 929 -35.49 -30.33 0.77
CA GLU A 929 -34.58 -29.56 1.63
C GLU A 929 -33.44 -30.42 2.20
N ALA A 930 -33.74 -31.69 2.53
CA ALA A 930 -32.75 -32.69 2.94
C ALA A 930 -31.77 -33.02 1.79
N ASP A 931 -32.28 -33.14 0.56
CA ASP A 931 -31.47 -33.39 -0.64
C ASP A 931 -30.53 -32.23 -0.96
N ARG A 932 -30.90 -30.98 -0.64
CA ARG A 932 -30.05 -29.80 -0.87
C ARG A 932 -28.94 -29.64 0.16
N LYS A 933 -29.22 -29.94 1.44
CA LYS A 933 -28.18 -30.02 2.48
C LYS A 933 -27.16 -31.12 2.16
N GLU A 934 -27.65 -32.27 1.68
CA GLU A 934 -26.82 -33.33 1.13
C GLU A 934 -26.01 -32.87 -0.09
N LEU A 935 -26.60 -32.11 -1.02
CA LEU A 935 -25.89 -31.58 -2.19
C LEU A 935 -24.85 -30.51 -1.89
N ALA A 936 -25.03 -29.73 -0.84
CA ALA A 936 -24.07 -28.74 -0.36
C ALA A 936 -22.92 -29.37 0.42
N ASP A 937 -23.16 -30.47 1.16
CA ASP A 937 -22.09 -31.33 1.66
C ASP A 937 -21.37 -32.06 0.51
N LEU A 938 -22.10 -32.45 -0.54
CA LEU A 938 -21.53 -33.02 -1.78
C LEU A 938 -20.80 -31.96 -2.61
N PHE A 939 -21.09 -30.66 -2.44
CA PHE A 939 -20.34 -29.52 -3.02
C PHE A 939 -18.91 -29.50 -2.48
N ASP A 940 -18.76 -29.83 -1.19
CA ASP A 940 -17.46 -30.01 -0.54
C ASP A 940 -16.80 -31.35 -0.95
N GLN A 941 -17.56 -32.44 -1.08
CA GLN A 941 -17.02 -33.77 -1.45
C GLN A 941 -16.68 -33.96 -2.94
N ALA A 942 -17.15 -33.09 -3.85
CA ALA A 942 -16.85 -33.18 -5.29
C ALA A 942 -15.39 -32.89 -5.65
N ARG A 943 -14.63 -32.40 -4.66
CA ARG A 943 -13.30 -31.80 -4.84
C ARG A 943 -12.17 -32.79 -5.12
N PRO A 944 -12.08 -34.02 -4.54
CA PRO A 944 -10.88 -34.84 -4.73
C PRO A 944 -10.86 -35.63 -6.05
N ILE A 945 -11.99 -36.15 -6.53
CA ILE A 945 -11.98 -37.27 -7.50
C ILE A 945 -11.82 -36.82 -8.97
N ASP A 946 -12.18 -35.58 -9.30
CA ASP A 946 -11.96 -35.05 -10.66
C ASP A 946 -10.57 -34.39 -10.83
N TYR A 947 -9.76 -34.27 -9.74
CA TYR A 947 -8.56 -33.43 -9.71
C TYR A 947 -7.37 -33.85 -8.81
N GLN A 948 -7.36 -35.04 -8.20
CA GLN A 948 -6.16 -35.55 -7.53
C GLN A 948 -4.99 -35.82 -8.50
N SER A 949 -4.12 -34.82 -8.65
CA SER A 949 -2.67 -35.01 -8.67
C SER A 949 -2.01 -33.66 -8.38
N GLY A 950 -1.37 -33.56 -7.21
CA GLY A 950 -0.57 -32.42 -6.77
C GLY A 950 -1.15 -31.76 -5.52
N GLY A 951 -0.58 -32.06 -4.37
CA GLY A 951 -1.03 -31.60 -3.05
C GLY A 951 -1.00 -32.73 -2.02
N LEU A 952 0.15 -33.38 -1.88
CA LEU A 952 0.53 -34.03 -0.63
C LEU A 952 1.24 -32.95 0.20
N SER A 953 0.98 -32.94 1.50
CA SER A 953 1.57 -32.07 2.52
C SER A 953 3.08 -31.85 2.33
N ARG A 954 3.54 -30.62 2.61
CA ARG A 954 4.96 -30.18 2.61
C ARG A 954 5.85 -30.98 3.57
N TYR A 955 5.30 -31.91 4.36
CA TYR A 955 6.04 -32.71 5.35
C TYR A 955 5.72 -34.22 5.40
N ASP A 956 4.92 -34.79 4.49
CA ASP A 956 4.70 -36.25 4.44
C ASP A 956 5.19 -36.86 3.12
N GLU A 957 6.44 -37.36 3.16
CA GLU A 957 7.02 -38.17 2.10
C GLU A 957 6.33 -39.55 2.01
N HIS A 958 5.80 -39.82 0.82
CA HIS A 958 5.66 -41.15 0.22
C HIS A 958 4.84 -42.19 1.00
N GLU A 959 3.52 -42.20 0.79
CA GLU A 959 2.78 -43.47 0.62
C GLU A 959 1.45 -43.23 -0.12
N ARG A 960 1.03 -44.21 -0.93
CA ARG A 960 -0.31 -44.18 -1.56
C ARG A 960 -1.34 -44.26 -0.42
N SER A 961 -1.94 -43.12 -0.07
CA SER A 961 -2.83 -42.89 1.08
C SER A 961 -3.61 -44.12 1.55
N LYS A 962 -3.18 -44.64 2.70
CA LYS A 962 -3.86 -45.71 3.44
C LYS A 962 -4.65 -45.04 4.55
N VAL A 963 -5.95 -44.79 4.37
CA VAL A 963 -6.76 -44.21 5.47
C VAL A 963 -6.94 -45.25 6.59
N LYS A 964 -6.70 -44.83 7.84
CA LYS A 964 -7.01 -45.53 9.08
C LYS A 964 -8.15 -44.82 9.79
N ILE A 965 -9.24 -45.54 10.04
CA ILE A 965 -10.36 -45.08 10.86
C ILE A 965 -10.13 -45.66 12.25
N GLU A 966 -9.96 -44.81 13.25
CA GLU A 966 -10.00 -45.21 14.65
C GLU A 966 -11.39 -44.95 15.21
N THR A 967 -11.91 -45.92 15.94
CA THR A 967 -13.24 -45.86 16.55
C THR A 967 -13.12 -45.65 18.06
N ALA A 968 -14.18 -45.13 18.68
CA ALA A 968 -14.18 -44.77 20.10
C ALA A 968 -13.93 -45.97 21.03
N ASP A 969 -14.17 -47.20 20.57
CA ASP A 969 -13.86 -48.45 21.27
C ASP A 969 -12.45 -49.00 20.97
N GLY A 970 -11.64 -48.25 20.23
CA GLY A 970 -10.24 -48.55 19.95
C GLY A 970 -10.00 -49.53 18.79
N GLN A 971 -11.03 -49.80 17.97
CA GLN A 971 -10.83 -50.59 16.75
C GLN A 971 -10.32 -49.73 15.61
N THR A 972 -9.45 -50.33 14.79
CA THR A 972 -8.81 -49.67 13.66
C THR A 972 -9.25 -50.33 12.36
N PHE A 973 -9.83 -49.54 11.46
CA PHE A 973 -10.25 -50.00 10.13
C PHE A 973 -9.45 -49.30 9.05
N THR A 974 -9.29 -49.93 7.90
CA THR A 974 -8.50 -49.45 6.77
C THR A 974 -9.38 -49.13 5.56
N ARG A 975 -8.80 -48.50 4.53
CA ARG A 975 -9.48 -48.28 3.23
C ARG A 975 -10.06 -49.56 2.58
N ARG A 976 -9.57 -50.75 2.94
CA ARG A 976 -10.08 -52.03 2.42
C ARG A 976 -11.36 -52.47 3.12
N ASP A 977 -11.63 -51.94 4.30
CA ASP A 977 -12.81 -52.26 5.09
C ASP A 977 -13.99 -51.44 4.57
N ARG A 978 -15.11 -52.11 4.31
CA ARG A 978 -16.29 -51.50 3.70
C ARG A 978 -17.15 -50.90 4.80
N VAL A 979 -17.35 -49.60 4.77
CA VAL A 979 -18.01 -48.85 5.85
C VAL A 979 -19.32 -48.24 5.38
N MET A 980 -20.39 -48.48 6.14
CA MET A 980 -21.69 -47.82 5.95
C MET A 980 -21.89 -46.78 7.06
N ARG A 981 -22.31 -45.56 6.77
CA ARG A 981 -22.65 -44.58 7.81
C ARG A 981 -24.12 -44.74 8.19
N ARG A 982 -24.40 -44.76 9.49
CA ARG A 982 -25.73 -44.69 10.09
C ARG A 982 -26.18 -43.22 10.15
N ARG A 983 -27.37 -42.94 9.65
CA ARG A 983 -28.05 -41.65 9.83
C ARG A 983 -29.36 -41.85 10.57
N SER A 984 -29.52 -41.10 11.66
CA SER A 984 -30.80 -40.93 12.33
C SER A 984 -31.67 -40.04 11.44
N SER A 985 -32.77 -40.57 10.92
CA SER A 985 -33.74 -39.76 10.18
C SER A 985 -34.64 -39.01 11.18
N PRO A 986 -34.84 -37.69 11.06
CA PRO A 986 -35.75 -36.96 11.94
C PRO A 986 -37.24 -37.27 11.67
N SER A 987 -37.57 -37.97 10.58
CA SER A 987 -38.95 -38.25 10.15
C SER A 987 -39.35 -39.73 10.14
N SER A 988 -38.45 -40.66 10.45
CA SER A 988 -38.77 -42.08 10.65
C SER A 988 -38.18 -42.56 11.98
N GLU A 989 -38.92 -43.38 12.74
CA GLU A 989 -38.44 -44.05 13.97
C GLU A 989 -37.28 -45.05 13.73
N GLU A 990 -36.68 -45.04 12.54
CA GLU A 990 -35.76 -46.06 12.04
C GLU A 990 -34.50 -45.42 11.42
N ASP A 991 -33.35 -45.97 11.82
CA ASP A 991 -32.03 -45.63 11.30
C ASP A 991 -31.85 -46.10 9.86
N ARG A 992 -31.18 -45.28 9.03
CA ARG A 992 -30.80 -45.67 7.66
C ARG A 992 -29.29 -45.75 7.51
N TYR A 993 -28.84 -46.76 6.77
CA TYR A 993 -27.43 -47.02 6.46
C TYR A 993 -27.15 -46.78 4.98
N HIS A 994 -26.05 -46.09 4.67
CA HIS A 994 -25.58 -45.87 3.30
C HIS A 994 -24.05 -46.03 3.20
N TRP A 995 -23.59 -46.50 2.05
CA TRP A 995 -22.15 -46.64 1.76
C TRP A 995 -21.47 -45.28 1.73
N VAL A 996 -20.34 -45.15 2.42
CA VAL A 996 -19.53 -43.94 2.44
C VAL A 996 -18.07 -44.25 2.18
N SER A 997 -17.34 -43.31 1.61
CA SER A 997 -15.87 -43.43 1.52
C SER A 997 -15.29 -43.25 2.92
N PRO A 998 -14.25 -44.02 3.31
CA PRO A 998 -13.49 -43.77 4.55
C PRO A 998 -13.06 -42.30 4.72
N HIS A 999 -12.72 -41.60 3.63
CA HIS A 999 -12.33 -40.19 3.64
C HIS A 999 -13.48 -39.21 3.90
N SER A 1000 -14.74 -39.69 3.89
CA SER A 1000 -15.93 -38.87 4.13
C SER A 1000 -16.49 -39.00 5.54
N LEU A 1001 -15.82 -39.79 6.37
CA LEU A 1001 -16.15 -39.97 7.78
C LEU A 1001 -15.53 -38.84 8.61
N ARG A 1002 -16.29 -38.37 9.59
CA ARG A 1002 -15.83 -37.39 10.59
C ARG A 1002 -15.85 -38.00 11.97
N GLU A 1003 -15.08 -37.44 12.88
CA GLU A 1003 -15.23 -37.76 14.31
C GLU A 1003 -16.68 -37.57 14.76
N GLY A 1004 -17.21 -38.54 15.51
CA GLY A 1004 -18.61 -38.62 15.93
C GLY A 1004 -19.57 -39.29 14.93
N ASP A 1005 -19.15 -39.58 13.69
CA ASP A 1005 -19.99 -40.33 12.75
C ASP A 1005 -20.22 -41.76 13.26
N GLN A 1006 -21.47 -42.23 13.19
CA GLN A 1006 -21.83 -43.61 13.50
C GLN A 1006 -21.70 -44.47 12.24
N VAL A 1007 -20.94 -45.55 12.29
CA VAL A 1007 -20.65 -46.41 11.15
C VAL A 1007 -20.95 -47.87 11.43
N ALA A 1008 -21.56 -48.57 10.48
CA ALA A 1008 -21.72 -50.02 10.49
C ALA A 1008 -20.68 -50.69 9.60
N ILE A 1009 -20.08 -51.76 10.14
CA ILE A 1009 -19.08 -52.58 9.46
C ILE A 1009 -19.57 -54.03 9.51
N ILE A 1010 -19.65 -54.65 8.34
CA ILE A 1010 -20.11 -56.03 8.17
C ILE A 1010 -18.89 -56.96 8.30
N ASP A 1011 -19.07 -58.10 8.96
CA ASP A 1011 -18.04 -59.14 9.05
C ASP A 1011 -17.50 -59.52 7.66
N LYS A 1012 -16.17 -59.49 7.53
CA LYS A 1012 -15.48 -59.68 6.27
C LYS A 1012 -15.72 -61.06 5.67
N ASP A 1013 -15.73 -62.12 6.49
CA ASP A 1013 -15.88 -63.49 6.01
C ASP A 1013 -17.31 -63.71 5.49
N VAL A 1014 -18.31 -63.09 6.14
CA VAL A 1014 -19.72 -63.11 5.69
C VAL A 1014 -19.87 -62.35 4.37
N PHE A 1015 -19.26 -61.16 4.27
CA PHE A 1015 -19.36 -60.32 3.08
C PHE A 1015 -18.68 -60.98 1.87
N GLU A 1016 -17.48 -61.54 2.03
CA GLU A 1016 -16.74 -62.23 0.96
C GLU A 1016 -17.45 -63.49 0.50
N ARG A 1017 -17.97 -64.31 1.43
CA ARG A 1017 -18.78 -65.49 1.07
C ARG A 1017 -20.03 -65.11 0.26
N ARG A 1018 -20.77 -64.09 0.70
CA ARG A 1018 -21.99 -63.63 0.00
C ARG A 1018 -21.67 -63.05 -1.38
N TRP A 1019 -20.53 -62.38 -1.51
CA TRP A 1019 -20.03 -61.88 -2.79
C TRP A 1019 -19.65 -63.02 -3.75
N ASP A 1020 -18.98 -64.06 -3.24
CA ASP A 1020 -18.62 -65.24 -4.04
C ASP A 1020 -19.84 -66.06 -4.46
N GLU A 1021 -20.84 -66.21 -3.59
CA GLU A 1021 -22.14 -66.81 -3.92
C GLU A 1021 -22.84 -65.99 -5.03
N TRP A 1022 -22.93 -64.67 -4.85
CA TRP A 1022 -23.54 -63.75 -5.82
C TRP A 1022 -22.88 -63.84 -7.20
N LEU A 1023 -21.54 -63.76 -7.24
CA LEU A 1023 -20.81 -63.85 -8.51
C LEU A 1023 -20.87 -65.25 -9.11
N SER A 1024 -20.94 -66.31 -8.31
CA SER A 1024 -21.08 -67.68 -8.83
C SER A 1024 -22.38 -67.84 -9.60
N ASP A 1025 -23.50 -67.36 -9.04
CA ASP A 1025 -24.79 -67.38 -9.70
C ASP A 1025 -24.79 -66.53 -10.99
N VAL A 1026 -24.20 -65.33 -10.95
CA VAL A 1026 -24.12 -64.47 -12.14
C VAL A 1026 -23.25 -65.07 -13.23
N TYR A 1027 -22.11 -65.68 -12.89
CA TYR A 1027 -21.23 -66.29 -13.88
C TYR A 1027 -21.84 -67.57 -14.48
N GLU A 1028 -22.61 -68.34 -13.71
CA GLU A 1028 -23.38 -69.47 -14.22
C GLU A 1028 -24.52 -69.03 -15.16
N GLU A 1029 -25.21 -67.92 -14.86
CA GLU A 1029 -26.32 -67.40 -15.68
C GLU A 1029 -25.91 -66.55 -16.90
N GLU A 1030 -25.05 -65.53 -16.73
CA GLU A 1030 -24.72 -64.56 -17.80
C GLU A 1030 -23.67 -65.09 -18.80
N HIS A 1031 -22.86 -66.08 -18.41
CA HIS A 1031 -21.69 -66.49 -19.19
C HIS A 1031 -21.64 -67.98 -19.54
N GLY A 1032 -22.53 -68.82 -18.98
CA GLY A 1032 -22.57 -70.26 -19.22
C GLY A 1032 -22.71 -70.69 -20.69
N GLU A 1033 -23.20 -69.82 -21.57
CA GLU A 1033 -23.35 -70.06 -23.01
C GLU A 1033 -22.33 -69.31 -23.91
N THR A 1034 -21.38 -68.56 -23.33
CA THR A 1034 -20.42 -67.73 -24.08
C THR A 1034 -19.00 -68.32 -24.11
N SER A 1035 -18.24 -68.07 -25.19
CA SER A 1035 -16.81 -68.46 -25.28
C SER A 1035 -15.88 -67.68 -24.32
N THR A 1036 -16.45 -66.84 -23.46
CA THR A 1036 -15.71 -65.96 -22.54
C THR A 1036 -14.86 -66.73 -21.54
N PHE A 1037 -15.34 -67.87 -21.04
CA PHE A 1037 -14.55 -68.71 -20.14
C PHE A 1037 -13.43 -69.46 -20.86
N GLU A 1038 -13.64 -69.87 -22.12
CA GLU A 1038 -12.60 -70.50 -22.94
C GLU A 1038 -11.45 -69.50 -23.20
N ASP A 1039 -11.78 -68.26 -23.56
CA ASP A 1039 -10.78 -67.21 -23.82
C ASP A 1039 -9.98 -66.84 -22.55
N LEU A 1040 -10.65 -66.72 -21.39
CA LEU A 1040 -9.96 -66.48 -20.11
C LEU A 1040 -9.13 -67.67 -19.64
N THR A 1041 -9.55 -68.89 -19.97
CA THR A 1041 -8.76 -70.10 -19.71
C THR A 1041 -7.48 -70.09 -20.54
N ILE A 1042 -7.57 -69.74 -21.82
CA ILE A 1042 -6.39 -69.58 -22.69
C ILE A 1042 -5.41 -68.58 -22.09
N TRP A 1043 -5.90 -67.42 -21.65
CA TRP A 1043 -5.06 -66.42 -20.97
C TRP A 1043 -4.38 -66.97 -19.70
N TYR A 1044 -5.18 -67.52 -18.78
CA TYR A 1044 -4.72 -68.03 -17.50
C TYR A 1044 -3.68 -69.16 -17.65
N GLU A 1045 -3.99 -70.16 -18.47
CA GLU A 1045 -3.10 -71.30 -18.70
C GLU A 1045 -1.80 -70.88 -19.41
N SER A 1046 -1.87 -69.93 -20.34
CA SER A 1046 -0.68 -69.41 -21.02
C SER A 1046 0.28 -68.73 -20.05
N LEU A 1047 -0.22 -67.90 -19.12
CA LEU A 1047 0.62 -67.28 -18.11
C LEU A 1047 1.25 -68.30 -17.15
N ARG A 1048 0.48 -69.31 -16.73
CA ARG A 1048 0.99 -70.39 -15.86
C ARG A 1048 2.03 -71.26 -16.56
N ASP A 1049 1.87 -71.52 -17.86
CA ASP A 1049 2.84 -72.24 -18.66
C ASP A 1049 4.15 -71.44 -18.80
N ILE A 1050 4.08 -70.13 -19.07
CA ILE A 1050 5.26 -69.23 -19.07
C ILE A 1050 5.97 -69.29 -17.72
N LEU A 1051 5.24 -69.12 -16.62
CA LEU A 1051 5.80 -69.18 -15.27
C LEU A 1051 6.48 -70.52 -15.00
N SER A 1052 5.83 -71.62 -15.36
CA SER A 1052 6.35 -72.97 -15.15
C SER A 1052 7.62 -73.22 -15.97
N ARG A 1053 7.67 -72.75 -17.22
CA ARG A 1053 8.86 -72.83 -18.09
C ARG A 1053 10.03 -72.02 -17.53
N LEU A 1054 9.76 -70.82 -17.02
CA LEU A 1054 10.78 -69.94 -16.44
C LEU A 1054 11.28 -70.44 -15.08
N ALA A 1055 10.40 -70.94 -14.23
CA ALA A 1055 10.76 -71.55 -12.95
C ALA A 1055 11.60 -72.82 -13.15
N THR A 1056 11.18 -73.70 -14.07
CA THR A 1056 11.91 -74.94 -14.43
C THR A 1056 13.29 -74.65 -15.02
N SER A 1057 13.40 -73.66 -15.93
CA SER A 1057 14.69 -73.25 -16.51
C SER A 1057 15.61 -72.54 -15.51
N SER A 1058 15.07 -72.05 -14.39
CA SER A 1058 15.81 -71.37 -13.32
C SER A 1058 16.10 -72.28 -12.12
N GLY A 1059 15.52 -73.48 -12.06
CA GLY A 1059 15.62 -74.38 -10.91
C GLY A 1059 14.88 -73.88 -9.65
N ILE A 1060 13.86 -73.04 -9.84
CA ILE A 1060 13.05 -72.43 -8.77
C ILE A 1060 11.73 -73.21 -8.69
N GLU A 1061 11.31 -73.61 -7.50
CA GLU A 1061 10.04 -74.34 -7.29
C GLU A 1061 8.83 -73.39 -7.13
N ASP A 1062 9.08 -72.16 -6.68
CA ASP A 1062 8.05 -71.13 -6.47
C ASP A 1062 7.87 -70.26 -7.73
N LEU A 1063 6.66 -70.27 -8.29
CA LEU A 1063 6.30 -69.51 -9.48
C LEU A 1063 6.27 -67.98 -9.22
N THR A 1064 6.14 -67.55 -7.97
CA THR A 1064 6.09 -66.13 -7.55
C THR A 1064 7.46 -65.57 -7.15
N HIS A 1065 8.54 -66.34 -7.32
CA HIS A 1065 9.86 -65.93 -6.87
C HIS A 1065 10.36 -64.66 -7.61
N PRO A 1066 10.98 -63.68 -6.91
CA PRO A 1066 11.42 -62.41 -7.51
C PRO A 1066 12.39 -62.53 -8.70
N GLU A 1067 13.13 -63.65 -8.78
CA GLU A 1067 14.03 -63.93 -9.90
C GLU A 1067 13.29 -64.40 -11.17
N VAL A 1068 12.15 -65.08 -11.01
CA VAL A 1068 11.23 -65.39 -12.13
C VAL A 1068 10.61 -64.08 -12.63
N GLY A 1069 10.18 -63.21 -11.72
CA GLY A 1069 9.64 -61.89 -12.08
C GLY A 1069 10.63 -61.00 -12.81
N ARG A 1070 11.88 -60.91 -12.35
CA ARG A 1070 12.95 -60.18 -13.08
C ARG A 1070 13.16 -60.72 -14.50
N LYS A 1071 13.08 -62.04 -14.71
CA LYS A 1071 13.21 -62.64 -16.04
C LYS A 1071 12.03 -62.30 -16.94
N ILE A 1072 10.80 -62.33 -16.41
CA ILE A 1072 9.61 -61.91 -17.15
C ILE A 1072 9.76 -60.45 -17.58
N THR A 1073 10.05 -59.55 -16.65
CA THR A 1073 10.24 -58.13 -16.95
C THR A 1073 11.31 -57.90 -18.01
N SER A 1074 12.47 -58.58 -17.91
CA SER A 1074 13.56 -58.43 -18.89
C SER A 1074 13.29 -59.05 -20.26
N SER A 1075 12.23 -59.86 -20.39
CA SER A 1075 11.88 -60.54 -21.64
C SER A 1075 10.78 -59.80 -22.41
N VAL A 1076 10.23 -58.73 -21.86
CA VAL A 1076 8.99 -58.09 -22.32
C VAL A 1076 9.22 -56.60 -22.63
N ASP A 1077 10.28 -56.32 -23.39
CA ASP A 1077 10.70 -54.96 -23.77
C ASP A 1077 9.70 -54.22 -24.67
N LYS A 1078 8.77 -54.96 -25.29
CA LYS A 1078 7.78 -54.41 -26.25
C LYS A 1078 6.50 -53.89 -25.58
N ILE A 1079 6.32 -54.08 -24.27
CA ILE A 1079 5.11 -53.65 -23.56
C ILE A 1079 5.37 -52.29 -22.91
N GLU A 1080 4.61 -51.28 -23.32
CA GLU A 1080 4.64 -49.92 -22.75
C GLU A 1080 3.91 -49.87 -21.39
N ARG A 1081 4.33 -50.72 -20.44
CA ARG A 1081 3.82 -50.78 -19.07
C ARG A 1081 4.97 -50.86 -18.08
N GLU A 1082 4.71 -50.42 -16.85
CA GLU A 1082 5.69 -50.61 -15.78
C GLU A 1082 5.94 -52.11 -15.54
N PRO A 1083 7.19 -52.52 -15.32
CA PRO A 1083 7.59 -53.86 -14.91
C PRO A 1083 6.70 -54.54 -13.86
N SER A 1084 6.33 -53.78 -12.83
CA SER A 1084 5.47 -54.21 -11.72
C SER A 1084 4.08 -54.59 -12.20
N THR A 1085 3.51 -53.83 -13.13
CA THR A 1085 2.17 -54.09 -13.69
C THR A 1085 2.14 -55.38 -14.49
N VAL A 1086 3.18 -55.62 -15.30
CA VAL A 1086 3.30 -56.86 -16.08
C VAL A 1086 3.46 -58.05 -15.14
N TRP A 1087 4.31 -57.92 -14.11
CA TRP A 1087 4.51 -58.97 -13.11
C TRP A 1087 3.22 -59.32 -12.35
N ASN A 1088 2.44 -58.31 -11.94
CA ASN A 1088 1.18 -58.53 -11.22
C ASN A 1088 0.18 -59.40 -12.00
N TRP A 1089 0.18 -59.37 -13.34
CA TRP A 1089 -0.67 -60.27 -14.14
C TRP A 1089 -0.28 -61.74 -13.98
N PHE A 1090 1.02 -62.02 -13.92
CA PHE A 1090 1.54 -63.37 -13.71
C PHE A 1090 1.34 -63.83 -12.27
N GLU A 1091 1.61 -62.96 -11.30
CA GLU A 1091 1.35 -63.22 -9.87
C GLU A 1091 -0.12 -63.56 -9.63
N SER A 1092 -1.04 -62.76 -10.20
CA SER A 1092 -2.49 -63.01 -10.10
C SER A 1092 -2.92 -64.35 -10.70
N ALA A 1093 -2.28 -64.78 -11.79
CA ALA A 1093 -2.54 -66.09 -12.40
C ALA A 1093 -1.90 -67.26 -11.63
N ALA A 1094 -0.80 -67.01 -10.90
CA ALA A 1094 -0.15 -67.99 -10.05
C ALA A 1094 -0.93 -68.25 -8.76
N GLU A 1095 -1.45 -67.18 -8.15
CA GLU A 1095 -2.22 -67.20 -6.90
C GLU A 1095 -3.65 -67.70 -7.10
N ALA A 1096 -4.25 -67.45 -8.26
CA ALA A 1096 -5.61 -67.91 -8.54
C ALA A 1096 -5.73 -69.43 -8.72
N ASP A 1097 -6.76 -70.03 -8.10
CA ASP A 1097 -7.09 -71.45 -8.23
C ASP A 1097 -7.62 -71.86 -9.62
N ASN A 1098 -8.20 -70.92 -10.37
CA ASN A 1098 -8.75 -71.14 -11.71
C ASN A 1098 -8.81 -69.82 -12.51
N CYS A 1099 -9.23 -69.90 -13.79
CA CYS A 1099 -9.29 -68.74 -14.69
C CYS A 1099 -10.27 -67.64 -14.27
N LEU A 1100 -11.20 -67.94 -13.35
CA LEU A 1100 -12.11 -66.95 -12.75
C LEU A 1100 -11.67 -66.45 -11.38
N GLY A 1101 -10.64 -67.05 -10.78
CA GLY A 1101 -10.04 -66.54 -9.54
C GLY A 1101 -9.72 -65.04 -9.63
N PRO A 1102 -9.03 -64.56 -10.69
CA PRO A 1102 -8.72 -63.13 -10.82
C PRO A 1102 -9.94 -62.24 -11.05
N ALA A 1103 -11.08 -62.81 -11.44
CA ALA A 1103 -12.32 -62.09 -11.63
C ALA A 1103 -13.21 -62.09 -10.37
N ARG A 1104 -13.10 -63.10 -9.51
CA ARG A 1104 -13.90 -63.22 -8.28
C ARG A 1104 -13.23 -62.55 -7.10
N ASP A 1105 -11.91 -62.68 -7.00
CA ASP A 1105 -11.11 -62.06 -5.96
C ASP A 1105 -10.66 -60.65 -6.37
N PRO A 1106 -11.13 -59.59 -5.68
CA PRO A 1106 -10.76 -58.21 -5.99
C PRO A 1106 -9.29 -57.87 -5.65
N SER A 1107 -8.57 -58.74 -4.94
CA SER A 1107 -7.14 -58.58 -4.68
C SER A 1107 -6.27 -59.00 -5.88
N LEU A 1108 -6.84 -59.74 -6.83
CA LEU A 1108 -6.16 -60.26 -8.01
C LEU A 1108 -6.49 -59.44 -9.27
N THR A 1109 -5.58 -59.45 -10.24
CA THR A 1109 -5.73 -58.71 -11.51
C THR A 1109 -6.16 -59.63 -12.65
N ILE A 1110 -7.31 -59.32 -13.28
CA ILE A 1110 -7.86 -60.08 -14.42
C ILE A 1110 -6.88 -60.16 -15.62
N GLY A 1111 -6.06 -59.13 -15.83
CA GLY A 1111 -5.07 -59.07 -16.92
C GLY A 1111 -5.00 -57.71 -17.64
N PRO A 1112 -4.42 -57.63 -18.85
CA PRO A 1112 -4.27 -56.41 -19.64
C PRO A 1112 -5.60 -55.86 -20.14
N ARG A 1113 -5.59 -54.56 -20.49
CA ARG A 1113 -6.76 -53.87 -21.06
C ARG A 1113 -6.75 -53.76 -22.58
N ARG A 1114 -5.66 -54.15 -23.24
CA ARG A 1114 -5.49 -54.02 -24.69
C ARG A 1114 -4.99 -55.35 -25.27
N ALA A 1115 -5.51 -55.74 -26.43
CA ALA A 1115 -5.00 -56.89 -27.17
C ALA A 1115 -3.52 -56.75 -27.57
N GLU A 1116 -3.03 -55.53 -27.75
CA GLU A 1116 -1.61 -55.25 -28.03
C GLU A 1116 -0.70 -55.78 -26.91
N ASP A 1117 -1.09 -55.57 -25.64
CA ASP A 1117 -0.33 -56.04 -24.47
C ASP A 1117 -0.38 -57.58 -24.39
N ILE A 1118 -1.52 -58.20 -24.73
CA ILE A 1118 -1.69 -59.66 -24.75
C ILE A 1118 -0.85 -60.29 -25.89
N ALA A 1119 -0.90 -59.69 -27.08
CA ALA A 1119 -0.13 -60.13 -28.25
C ALA A 1119 1.38 -59.95 -28.03
N ALA A 1120 1.80 -58.85 -27.42
CA ALA A 1120 3.21 -58.62 -27.09
C ALA A 1120 3.75 -59.66 -26.09
N LEU A 1121 2.94 -60.11 -25.13
CA LEU A 1121 3.30 -61.25 -24.27
C LEU A 1121 3.40 -62.55 -25.07
N GLY A 1122 2.42 -62.83 -25.93
CA GLY A 1122 2.45 -63.99 -26.82
C GLY A 1122 3.69 -64.04 -27.71
N GLU A 1123 4.06 -62.90 -28.31
CA GLU A 1123 5.28 -62.77 -29.12
C GLU A 1123 6.57 -62.89 -28.30
N SER A 1124 6.59 -62.39 -27.06
CA SER A 1124 7.79 -62.40 -26.22
C SER A 1124 8.13 -63.79 -25.69
N PHE A 1125 7.12 -64.66 -25.56
CA PHE A 1125 7.26 -66.02 -25.00
C PHE A 1125 6.90 -67.15 -25.97
N ASP A 1126 6.75 -66.85 -27.26
CA ASP A 1126 6.37 -67.80 -28.33
C ASP A 1126 5.07 -68.58 -28.01
N ILE A 1127 4.00 -67.87 -27.62
CA ILE A 1127 2.66 -68.44 -27.39
C ILE A 1127 1.69 -67.92 -28.45
N GLU A 1128 1.45 -68.74 -29.48
CA GLU A 1128 0.58 -68.39 -30.62
C GLU A 1128 -0.86 -68.09 -30.17
N GLU A 1129 -1.34 -68.77 -29.13
CA GLU A 1129 -2.68 -68.63 -28.56
C GLU A 1129 -2.97 -67.23 -28.00
N LEU A 1130 -1.93 -66.45 -27.66
CA LEU A 1130 -2.07 -65.08 -27.18
C LEU A 1130 -1.90 -64.02 -28.28
N THR A 1131 -1.71 -64.41 -29.55
CA THR A 1131 -1.42 -63.47 -30.65
C THR A 1131 -2.60 -63.36 -31.65
N GLY A 1132 -2.54 -62.35 -32.53
CA GLY A 1132 -3.51 -62.20 -33.62
C GLY A 1132 -4.97 -62.00 -33.17
N GLU A 1133 -5.91 -62.67 -33.83
CA GLU A 1133 -7.35 -62.56 -33.53
C GLU A 1133 -7.71 -63.09 -32.13
N ASN A 1134 -6.91 -63.98 -31.55
CA ASN A 1134 -7.15 -64.49 -30.19
C ASN A 1134 -6.89 -63.42 -29.13
N ALA A 1135 -5.88 -62.56 -29.32
CA ALA A 1135 -5.61 -61.45 -28.40
C ALA A 1135 -6.81 -60.50 -28.28
N LEU A 1136 -7.47 -60.21 -29.41
CA LEU A 1136 -8.68 -59.38 -29.47
C LEU A 1136 -9.88 -60.06 -28.79
N ARG A 1137 -10.05 -61.37 -28.98
CA ARG A 1137 -11.10 -62.14 -28.30
C ARG A 1137 -10.90 -62.19 -26.78
N ILE A 1138 -9.67 -62.39 -26.33
CA ILE A 1138 -9.31 -62.39 -24.91
C ILE A 1138 -9.55 -61.00 -24.31
N GLU A 1139 -9.15 -59.92 -25.00
CA GLU A 1139 -9.46 -58.54 -24.58
C GLU A 1139 -10.98 -58.32 -24.45
N GLU A 1140 -11.76 -58.75 -25.43
CA GLU A 1140 -13.21 -58.61 -25.42
C GLU A 1140 -13.83 -59.37 -24.24
N SER A 1141 -13.39 -60.61 -24.02
CA SER A 1141 -13.83 -61.48 -22.93
C SER A 1141 -13.46 -60.91 -21.56
N MET A 1142 -12.22 -60.41 -21.37
CA MET A 1142 -11.83 -59.69 -20.15
C MET A 1142 -12.62 -58.41 -19.94
N SER A 1143 -12.89 -57.66 -21.02
CA SER A 1143 -13.68 -56.43 -20.96
C SER A 1143 -15.14 -56.70 -20.59
N ARG A 1144 -15.69 -57.83 -21.07
CA ARG A 1144 -17.03 -58.30 -20.72
C ARG A 1144 -17.11 -58.68 -19.25
N VAL A 1145 -16.16 -59.48 -18.76
CA VAL A 1145 -16.07 -59.86 -17.34
C VAL A 1145 -15.87 -58.64 -16.43
N ARG A 1146 -15.01 -57.68 -16.81
CA ARG A 1146 -14.88 -56.40 -16.06
C ARG A 1146 -16.17 -55.60 -16.01
N ARG A 1147 -16.94 -55.58 -17.11
CA ARG A 1147 -18.24 -54.88 -17.18
C ARG A 1147 -19.27 -55.58 -16.31
N THR A 1148 -19.32 -56.90 -16.34
CA THR A 1148 -20.18 -57.72 -15.48
C THR A 1148 -19.81 -57.53 -14.01
N ASN A 1149 -18.55 -57.69 -13.61
CA ASN A 1149 -18.10 -57.43 -12.23
C ASN A 1149 -18.42 -56.02 -11.74
N MET A 1150 -18.25 -55.00 -12.58
CA MET A 1150 -18.60 -53.63 -12.22
C MET A 1150 -20.10 -53.51 -11.94
N LYS A 1151 -20.96 -54.00 -12.85
CA LYS A 1151 -22.42 -54.01 -12.67
C LYS A 1151 -22.83 -54.81 -11.43
N GLN A 1152 -22.33 -56.03 -11.27
CA GLN A 1152 -22.67 -56.90 -10.15
C GLN A 1152 -22.15 -56.38 -8.81
N GLY A 1153 -21.00 -55.71 -8.79
CA GLY A 1153 -20.50 -55.03 -7.60
C GLY A 1153 -21.41 -53.90 -7.14
N HIS A 1154 -22.15 -53.27 -8.06
CA HIS A 1154 -23.18 -52.29 -7.70
C HIS A 1154 -24.48 -52.97 -7.25
N ASP A 1155 -24.95 -53.98 -7.99
CA ASP A 1155 -26.20 -54.69 -7.67
C ASP A 1155 -26.10 -55.39 -6.30
N PHE A 1156 -24.99 -56.07 -6.02
CA PHE A 1156 -24.72 -56.67 -4.71
C PHE A 1156 -24.65 -55.64 -3.57
N ARG A 1157 -24.04 -54.48 -3.80
CA ARG A 1157 -23.99 -53.40 -2.78
C ARG A 1157 -25.36 -52.77 -2.54
N ALA A 1158 -26.22 -52.72 -3.56
CA ALA A 1158 -27.60 -52.29 -3.41
C ALA A 1158 -28.42 -53.31 -2.61
N GLU A 1159 -28.20 -54.60 -2.85
CA GLU A 1159 -28.82 -55.69 -2.09
C GLU A 1159 -28.39 -55.67 -0.62
N VAL A 1160 -27.09 -55.57 -0.33
CA VAL A 1160 -26.56 -55.44 1.04
C VAL A 1160 -27.10 -54.18 1.72
N LYS A 1161 -27.24 -53.07 1.00
CA LYS A 1161 -27.87 -51.84 1.53
C LYS A 1161 -29.36 -52.06 1.82
N ALA A 1162 -30.08 -52.77 0.96
CA ALA A 1162 -31.49 -53.09 1.16
C ALA A 1162 -31.68 -54.04 2.37
N GLU A 1163 -30.82 -55.04 2.52
CA GLU A 1163 -30.80 -55.95 3.67
C GLU A 1163 -30.46 -55.19 4.98
N MET A 1164 -29.43 -54.34 5.00
CA MET A 1164 -29.10 -53.50 6.17
C MET A 1164 -30.23 -52.54 6.58
N ASN A 1165 -31.03 -52.08 5.62
CA ASN A 1165 -32.16 -51.18 5.85
C ASN A 1165 -33.52 -51.91 5.93
N SER A 1166 -33.52 -53.25 5.87
CA SER A 1166 -34.74 -54.05 5.98
C SER A 1166 -35.19 -54.14 7.43
N LEU A 1167 -36.51 -54.21 7.63
CA LEU A 1167 -37.14 -54.42 8.94
C LEU A 1167 -37.09 -55.88 9.41
N GLU A 1168 -36.72 -56.79 8.52
CA GLU A 1168 -36.57 -58.22 8.84
C GLU A 1168 -35.12 -58.53 9.23
N ASP A 1169 -34.93 -59.27 10.33
CA ASP A 1169 -33.63 -59.79 10.73
C ASP A 1169 -33.03 -60.62 9.58
N ASN A 1170 -31.80 -60.31 9.21
CA ASN A 1170 -31.09 -60.94 8.10
C ASN A 1170 -29.60 -61.10 8.44
N GLU A 1171 -28.96 -62.04 7.76
CA GLU A 1171 -27.58 -62.43 8.06
C GLU A 1171 -26.59 -61.26 7.97
N ILE A 1172 -26.80 -60.31 7.06
CA ILE A 1172 -25.94 -59.12 6.93
C ILE A 1172 -26.10 -58.21 8.16
N ARG A 1173 -27.34 -57.93 8.60
CA ARG A 1173 -27.62 -57.09 9.75
C ARG A 1173 -27.18 -57.73 11.07
N ASP A 1174 -27.35 -59.05 11.20
CA ASP A 1174 -26.92 -59.82 12.38
C ASP A 1174 -25.39 -59.87 12.55
N ASN A 1175 -24.64 -59.69 11.45
CA ASN A 1175 -23.18 -59.68 11.42
C ASN A 1175 -22.60 -58.27 11.16
N ALA A 1176 -23.40 -57.22 11.30
CA ALA A 1176 -22.96 -55.83 11.22
C ALA A 1176 -22.78 -55.24 12.62
N ALA A 1177 -21.57 -54.76 12.94
CA ALA A 1177 -21.27 -54.04 14.17
C ALA A 1177 -21.28 -52.53 13.92
N THR A 1178 -21.89 -51.76 14.83
CA THR A 1178 -21.91 -50.28 14.75
C THR A 1178 -20.86 -49.69 15.69
N TYR A 1179 -20.09 -48.73 15.17
CA TYR A 1179 -19.01 -48.03 15.86
C TYR A 1179 -19.19 -46.52 15.72
N GLU A 1180 -18.62 -45.78 16.67
CA GLU A 1180 -18.47 -44.32 16.56
C GLU A 1180 -17.06 -44.00 16.11
N VAL A 1181 -16.91 -43.17 15.08
CA VAL A 1181 -15.61 -42.74 14.58
C VAL A 1181 -14.99 -41.77 15.58
N ALA A 1182 -13.81 -42.11 16.11
CA ALA A 1182 -13.03 -41.24 17.00
C ALA A 1182 -12.02 -40.39 16.22
N SER A 1183 -11.40 -40.94 15.18
CA SER A 1183 -10.54 -40.17 14.30
C SER A 1183 -10.41 -40.85 12.94
N VAL A 1184 -10.08 -40.08 11.92
CA VAL A 1184 -9.74 -40.58 10.59
C VAL A 1184 -8.37 -40.02 10.25
N THR A 1185 -7.38 -40.91 10.22
CA THR A 1185 -5.98 -40.55 9.96
C THR A 1185 -5.60 -41.06 8.57
N GLU A 1186 -5.05 -40.21 7.72
CA GLU A 1186 -4.36 -40.68 6.51
C GLU A 1186 -3.01 -41.28 6.96
N LEU A 1187 -2.74 -42.56 6.65
CA LEU A 1187 -1.44 -43.20 6.84
C LEU A 1187 -0.58 -43.11 5.59
#